data_AF-A0A7L4NYJ8-F1
#
_entry.id   AF-A0A7L4NYJ8-F1
#
_cell.length_a   1.000
_cell.length_b   1.000
_cell.length_c   1.000
_cell.angle_alpha   90.00
_cell.angle_beta   90.00
_cell.angle_gamma   90.00
#
_symmetry.space_group_name_H-M   'P 1'
#
loop_
_entity.id
_entity.type
_entity.pdbx_description
1 polymer ?
#
loop_
_entity_poly.entity_id
_entity_poly.type
_entity_poly.pdbx_seq_one_letter_code
_entity_poly.pdbx_strand_id
1 'polypeptide(L)'
;MNMVENHGNSLEEEIIRVNDADVPELQFTGNWFTDTGILGFTNLMEEVYGWNLEELMSRVKGNHESIYYGYFPFAYLFYHSKIRTNFKEMRDVRYNRRNFIEKKKEKQNELSTFLESKKNINSHKILKQDLNKIEGLKKKILEFEGKIEEANSKINELNINLNNEKQIFSAQIESDIDEILSDSENMFINVKDKIDGIILGFDLNTPQGFRNFFLYNPKKEIFLSFLYLHSLLRKKFYKIKLIKYLKNQESLLEFINFCQDISVNYMDLIDTIEKMLYLNKKKSNIIDSCGEKFCLDDKSKESLNKKWYTKIQKEYGKIGESLSYEVSPDFTANPFLYSPTEFSNIGYTKPLTLDEIESGLNLKLPIYLLLLSFGNAFQFFARRNILFYTNNLKLSYSINKGIRTKISRMGKRDSLFKITWSSIIDELIENKAKFSLENMYLIEFEGIGNDQKLKDVRYLGITKLVANIIIEDTIRDALNSNIQINSGKNSEWVWLLEEFIKNKPTFPYILKHSVLRINNKTKQKTVKPLLYGLSVDAKIKSITKDKGRIFEQYFSLELEDMGFQIKESYKWMNLASKNASKVFSSDNRDKFVPRLITTIKKQNKHAFMNIILKALLEERKKDPRTVKYLNDYLFNNIIQNETNWQNYALAILIGLL
;
A
#
# COMPACT_ATOMS: atom_id res chain seq x y z
N MET A 1 -14.16 -4.59 55.64
CA MET A 1 -14.73 -3.63 56.60
C MET A 1 -14.67 -2.27 55.88
N ASN A 2 -15.68 -1.71 55.20
CA ASN A 2 -17.14 -1.94 54.98
C ASN A 2 -17.38 -1.88 53.43
N MET A 3 -18.24 -2.65 52.72
CA MET A 3 -19.71 -2.81 52.79
C MET A 3 -20.42 -1.44 52.59
N VAL A 4 -21.36 -1.13 51.68
CA VAL A 4 -22.32 -1.82 50.76
C VAL A 4 -22.69 -0.72 49.69
N GLU A 5 -23.13 -0.96 48.45
CA GLU A 5 -24.48 -1.40 48.05
C GLU A 5 -24.52 -1.99 46.63
N ASN A 6 -24.81 -3.28 46.59
CA ASN A 6 -25.47 -3.98 45.49
C ASN A 6 -26.99 -3.86 45.71
N HIS A 7 -27.73 -3.51 44.66
CA HIS A 7 -29.10 -3.98 44.48
C HIS A 7 -29.19 -4.74 43.18
N GLY A 8 -29.36 -6.06 43.31
CA GLY A 8 -29.79 -6.95 42.24
C GLY A 8 -31.30 -7.17 42.27
N ASN A 9 -31.81 -7.52 41.11
CA ASN A 9 -32.89 -8.48 40.79
C ASN A 9 -32.73 -8.70 39.26
N SER A 10 -32.16 -9.79 38.70
CA SER A 10 -32.59 -11.21 38.68
C SER A 10 -34.10 -11.35 38.46
N LEU A 11 -34.67 -12.07 37.50
CA LEU A 11 -34.28 -13.25 36.71
C LEU A 11 -35.41 -13.43 35.66
N GLU A 12 -35.10 -13.68 34.39
CA GLU A 12 -35.60 -14.79 33.52
C GLU A 12 -36.10 -14.13 32.21
N GLU A 13 -35.75 -14.53 31.00
CA GLU A 13 -35.47 -15.87 30.49
C GLU A 13 -34.28 -15.90 29.52
N GLU A 14 -33.59 -17.03 29.58
CA GLU A 14 -32.51 -17.49 28.72
C GLU A 14 -32.90 -17.49 27.24
N ILE A 15 -32.18 -16.70 26.44
CA ILE A 15 -31.89 -17.09 25.06
C ILE A 15 -30.40 -17.40 25.00
N ILE A 16 -30.16 -18.71 24.95
CA ILE A 16 -28.90 -19.42 24.76
C ILE A 16 -27.86 -18.55 24.04
N ARG A 17 -26.94 -17.96 24.82
CA ARG A 17 -25.67 -17.46 24.30
C ARG A 17 -24.76 -18.66 24.04
N VAL A 18 -24.83 -19.19 22.83
CA VAL A 18 -23.69 -19.95 22.29
C VAL A 18 -22.56 -18.94 22.10
N ASN A 19 -21.39 -19.26 22.64
CA ASN A 19 -20.20 -18.42 22.73
C ASN A 19 -19.84 -17.70 21.40
N ASP A 20 -19.96 -16.38 21.38
CA ASP A 20 -19.40 -15.48 20.34
C ASP A 20 -17.86 -15.31 20.46
N ALA A 21 -17.19 -16.09 21.31
CA ALA A 21 -15.78 -15.86 21.69
C ALA A 21 -14.73 -16.50 20.74
N ASP A 22 -15.14 -17.39 19.82
CA ASP A 22 -14.20 -18.23 19.05
C ASP A 22 -14.17 -17.98 17.54
N VAL A 23 -14.85 -16.97 17.01
CA VAL A 23 -14.69 -16.63 15.59
C VAL A 23 -13.36 -15.87 15.41
N PRO A 24 -12.44 -16.32 14.53
CA PRO A 24 -11.23 -15.56 14.18
C PRO A 24 -11.63 -14.27 13.45
N GLU A 25 -11.89 -13.21 14.20
CA GLU A 25 -12.14 -11.92 13.58
C GLU A 25 -10.85 -11.46 12.89
N LEU A 26 -10.93 -11.18 11.59
CA LEU A 26 -9.80 -10.68 10.82
C LEU A 26 -9.45 -9.29 11.33
N GLN A 27 -8.49 -9.21 12.25
CA GLN A 27 -8.08 -7.98 12.92
C GLN A 27 -6.57 -7.85 12.94
N PHE A 28 -6.11 -6.61 12.89
CA PHE A 28 -4.71 -6.31 13.11
C PHE A 28 -4.33 -6.56 14.56
N THR A 29 -3.18 -7.19 14.72
CA THR A 29 -2.55 -7.55 15.99
C THR A 29 -1.71 -6.42 16.57
N GLY A 30 -1.45 -5.36 15.79
CA GLY A 30 -0.49 -4.30 16.12
C GLY A 30 0.95 -4.70 15.78
N ASN A 31 1.19 -5.99 15.48
CA ASN A 31 2.43 -6.45 14.90
C ASN A 31 2.37 -6.26 13.37
N TRP A 32 3.07 -5.24 12.90
CA TRP A 32 3.07 -4.85 11.49
C TRP A 32 3.42 -6.01 10.52
N PHE A 33 4.21 -7.00 10.94
CA PHE A 33 4.54 -8.17 10.13
C PHE A 33 3.31 -9.04 9.88
N THR A 34 2.64 -9.43 10.96
CA THR A 34 1.39 -10.21 10.92
C THR A 34 0.33 -9.44 10.15
N ASP A 35 0.20 -8.16 10.44
CA ASP A 35 -0.81 -7.28 9.88
C ASP A 35 -0.60 -7.06 8.37
N THR A 36 0.66 -7.01 7.92
CA THR A 36 0.99 -7.02 6.50
C THR A 36 0.56 -8.33 5.83
N GLY A 37 0.76 -9.46 6.48
CA GLY A 37 0.26 -10.76 6.01
C GLY A 37 -1.27 -10.79 5.89
N ILE A 38 -1.99 -10.24 6.88
CA ILE A 38 -3.46 -10.13 6.89
C ILE A 38 -3.94 -9.24 5.74
N LEU A 39 -3.29 -8.09 5.53
CA LEU A 39 -3.64 -7.20 4.41
C LEU A 39 -3.31 -7.84 3.06
N GLY A 40 -2.21 -8.58 2.98
CA GLY A 40 -1.83 -9.35 1.81
C GLY A 40 -2.87 -10.41 1.45
N PHE A 41 -3.34 -11.15 2.46
CA PHE A 41 -4.43 -12.11 2.31
C PHE A 41 -5.70 -11.42 1.82
N THR A 42 -6.09 -10.31 2.46
CA THR A 42 -7.25 -9.50 2.07
C THR A 42 -7.17 -9.08 0.60
N ASN A 43 -6.01 -8.56 0.17
CA ASN A 43 -5.78 -8.13 -1.20
C ASN A 43 -5.81 -9.30 -2.19
N LEU A 44 -5.33 -10.49 -1.81
CA LEU A 44 -5.38 -11.68 -2.66
C LEU A 44 -6.83 -12.12 -2.89
N MET A 45 -7.64 -12.18 -1.83
CA MET A 45 -9.04 -12.57 -1.92
C MET A 45 -9.86 -11.56 -2.75
N GLU A 46 -9.60 -10.26 -2.57
CA GLU A 46 -10.22 -9.21 -3.41
C GLU A 46 -9.78 -9.34 -4.88
N GLU A 47 -8.49 -9.56 -5.14
CA GLU A 47 -7.97 -9.62 -6.50
C GLU A 47 -8.49 -10.84 -7.27
N VAL A 48 -8.72 -11.97 -6.59
CA VAL A 48 -9.18 -13.21 -7.22
C VAL A 48 -10.72 -13.29 -7.28
N TYR A 49 -11.39 -13.12 -6.14
CA TYR A 49 -12.83 -13.35 -6.02
C TYR A 49 -13.66 -12.05 -6.01
N GLY A 50 -13.03 -10.88 -5.92
CA GLY A 50 -13.73 -9.60 -5.81
C GLY A 50 -14.23 -9.26 -4.39
N TRP A 51 -13.93 -10.11 -3.40
CA TRP A 51 -14.36 -9.89 -2.02
C TRP A 51 -13.59 -8.73 -1.39
N ASN A 52 -14.27 -7.59 -1.25
CA ASN A 52 -13.73 -6.48 -0.48
C ASN A 52 -13.61 -6.85 1.02
N LEU A 53 -12.96 -5.99 1.82
CA LEU A 53 -12.73 -6.29 3.24
C LEU A 53 -14.03 -6.63 4.01
N GLU A 54 -15.13 -5.91 3.77
CA GLU A 54 -16.38 -6.13 4.49
C GLU A 54 -17.01 -7.49 4.13
N GLU A 55 -17.01 -7.84 2.84
CA GLU A 55 -17.47 -9.14 2.38
C GLU A 55 -16.57 -10.28 2.89
N LEU A 56 -15.24 -10.11 2.84
CA LEU A 56 -14.31 -11.10 3.34
C LEU A 56 -14.51 -11.34 4.85
N MET A 57 -14.66 -10.27 5.64
CA MET A 57 -14.95 -10.39 7.07
C MET A 57 -16.27 -11.12 7.33
N SER A 58 -17.31 -10.83 6.54
CA SER A 58 -18.60 -11.52 6.65
C SER A 58 -18.49 -13.00 6.32
N ARG A 59 -17.76 -13.37 5.25
CA ARG A 59 -17.55 -14.77 4.85
C ARG A 59 -16.70 -15.54 5.85
N VAL A 60 -15.64 -14.93 6.39
CA VAL A 60 -14.83 -15.50 7.47
C VAL A 60 -15.67 -15.74 8.72
N LYS A 61 -16.54 -14.79 9.08
CA LYS A 61 -17.45 -14.94 10.22
C LYS A 61 -18.45 -16.08 10.03
N GLY A 62 -18.89 -16.32 8.80
CA GLY A 62 -19.81 -17.41 8.47
C GLY A 62 -19.13 -18.79 8.46
N ASN A 63 -18.01 -18.94 7.76
CA ASN A 63 -17.30 -20.23 7.64
C ASN A 63 -15.80 -20.01 7.36
N HIS A 64 -15.01 -19.72 8.41
CA HIS A 64 -13.57 -19.51 8.25
C HIS A 64 -12.82 -20.74 7.71
N GLU A 65 -13.30 -21.97 7.99
CA GLU A 65 -12.66 -23.22 7.55
C GLU A 65 -12.61 -23.30 6.02
N SER A 66 -13.73 -23.07 5.34
CA SER A 66 -13.77 -23.12 3.88
C SER A 66 -12.92 -22.00 3.27
N ILE A 67 -12.92 -20.81 3.88
CA ILE A 67 -12.16 -19.66 3.42
C ILE A 67 -10.65 -19.92 3.50
N TYR A 68 -10.15 -20.39 4.64
CA TYR A 68 -8.72 -20.59 4.87
C TYR A 68 -8.16 -21.84 4.21
N TYR A 69 -8.92 -22.93 4.18
CA TYR A 69 -8.40 -24.23 3.73
C TYR A 69 -8.94 -24.67 2.36
N GLY A 70 -9.90 -23.94 1.80
CA GLY A 70 -10.46 -24.18 0.47
C GLY A 70 -10.19 -23.03 -0.49
N TYR A 71 -10.87 -21.89 -0.26
CA TYR A 71 -10.81 -20.73 -1.16
C TYR A 71 -9.41 -20.14 -1.25
N PHE A 72 -8.68 -20.01 -0.13
CA PHE A 72 -7.33 -19.44 -0.13
C PHE A 72 -6.33 -20.24 -0.97
N PRO A 73 -6.18 -21.59 -0.81
CA PRO A 73 -5.33 -22.39 -1.70
C PRO A 73 -5.62 -22.17 -3.19
N PHE A 74 -6.89 -22.19 -3.60
CA PHE A 74 -7.26 -21.96 -5.00
C PHE A 74 -6.96 -20.54 -5.45
N ALA A 75 -7.20 -19.53 -4.62
CA ALA A 75 -6.85 -18.14 -4.94
C ALA A 75 -5.35 -17.97 -5.14
N TYR A 76 -4.55 -18.57 -4.27
CA TYR A 76 -3.10 -18.54 -4.37
C TYR A 76 -2.62 -19.18 -5.69
N LEU A 77 -3.12 -20.36 -6.02
CA LEU A 77 -2.78 -21.06 -7.27
C LEU A 77 -3.23 -20.28 -8.51
N PHE A 78 -4.45 -19.77 -8.52
CA PHE A 78 -5.00 -18.98 -9.63
C PHE A 78 -4.23 -17.68 -9.83
N TYR A 79 -3.92 -16.96 -8.74
CA TYR A 79 -3.15 -15.73 -8.81
C TYR A 79 -1.77 -15.95 -9.44
N HIS A 80 -1.07 -16.99 -8.99
CA HIS A 80 0.27 -17.29 -9.47
C HIS A 80 0.31 -17.98 -10.85
N SER A 81 -0.80 -18.55 -11.31
CA SER A 81 -0.89 -19.17 -12.63
C SER A 81 -1.45 -18.24 -13.72
N LYS A 82 -2.52 -17.50 -13.43
CA LYS A 82 -3.25 -16.69 -14.44
C LYS A 82 -2.99 -15.21 -14.29
N ILE A 83 -3.27 -14.64 -13.11
CA ILE A 83 -3.19 -13.20 -12.87
C ILE A 83 -1.76 -12.69 -13.08
N ARG A 84 -0.77 -13.39 -12.52
CA ARG A 84 0.64 -13.00 -12.64
C ARG A 84 1.14 -13.06 -14.08
N THR A 85 0.73 -14.10 -14.83
CA THR A 85 1.07 -14.29 -16.24
C THR A 85 0.53 -13.13 -17.07
N ASN A 86 -0.75 -12.83 -16.88
CA ASN A 86 -1.40 -11.70 -17.52
C ASN A 86 -0.70 -10.37 -17.18
N PHE A 87 -0.34 -10.13 -15.91
CA PHE A 87 0.41 -8.94 -15.52
C PHE A 87 1.80 -8.84 -16.16
N LYS A 88 2.49 -9.96 -16.37
CA LYS A 88 3.78 -10.00 -17.08
C LYS A 88 3.59 -9.61 -18.54
N GLU A 89 2.64 -10.25 -19.23
CA GLU A 89 2.33 -9.94 -20.63
C GLU A 89 1.88 -8.49 -20.82
N MET A 90 0.97 -8.00 -19.97
CA MET A 90 0.54 -6.62 -19.98
C MET A 90 1.70 -5.64 -19.78
N ARG A 91 2.67 -5.98 -18.92
CA ARG A 91 3.85 -5.14 -18.68
C ARG A 91 4.69 -5.02 -19.94
N ASP A 92 4.92 -6.13 -20.64
CA ASP A 92 5.70 -6.18 -21.88
C ASP A 92 5.00 -5.40 -22.99
N VAL A 93 3.68 -5.55 -23.15
CA VAL A 93 2.89 -4.78 -24.11
C VAL A 93 2.90 -3.28 -23.78
N ARG A 94 2.75 -2.91 -22.49
CA ARG A 94 2.84 -1.51 -22.05
C ARG A 94 4.23 -0.90 -22.28
N TYR A 95 5.29 -1.69 -22.11
CA TYR A 95 6.67 -1.26 -22.40
C TYR A 95 6.85 -0.98 -23.90
N ASN A 96 6.43 -1.91 -24.77
CA ASN A 96 6.47 -1.72 -26.21
C ASN A 96 5.65 -0.50 -26.66
N ARG A 97 4.45 -0.32 -26.10
CA ARG A 97 3.62 0.87 -26.36
C ARG A 97 4.36 2.17 -26.04
N ARG A 98 5.04 2.25 -24.90
CA ARG A 98 5.82 3.44 -24.52
C ARG A 98 6.95 3.70 -25.52
N ASN A 99 7.68 2.67 -25.91
CA ASN A 99 8.76 2.79 -26.90
C ASN A 99 8.23 3.30 -28.25
N PHE A 100 7.05 2.84 -28.69
CA PHE A 100 6.42 3.36 -29.92
C PHE A 100 5.96 4.81 -29.79
N ILE A 101 5.45 5.22 -28.63
CA ILE A 101 5.10 6.63 -28.36
C ILE A 101 6.34 7.53 -28.44
N GLU A 102 7.46 7.11 -27.86
CA GLU A 102 8.72 7.86 -27.93
C GLU A 102 9.23 7.98 -29.37
N LYS A 103 9.28 6.86 -30.11
CA LYS A 103 9.67 6.87 -31.54
C LYS A 103 8.75 7.71 -32.41
N LYS A 104 7.43 7.68 -32.17
CA LYS A 104 6.45 8.54 -32.85
C LYS A 104 6.78 10.02 -32.61
N LYS A 105 7.03 10.40 -31.35
CA LYS A 105 7.36 11.77 -30.98
C LYS A 105 8.67 12.25 -31.61
N GLU A 106 9.69 11.39 -31.66
CA GLU A 106 10.93 11.69 -32.38
C GLU A 106 10.68 11.98 -33.86
N LYS A 107 9.87 11.15 -34.55
CA LYS A 107 9.54 11.37 -35.96
C LYS A 107 8.66 12.60 -36.20
N GLN A 108 7.76 12.92 -35.27
CA GLN A 108 7.00 14.17 -35.31
C GLN A 108 7.89 15.40 -35.17
N ASN A 109 8.87 15.36 -34.26
CA ASN A 109 9.85 16.44 -34.10
C ASN A 109 10.78 16.56 -35.31
N GLU A 110 11.20 15.44 -35.90
CA GLU A 110 11.99 15.42 -37.14
C GLU A 110 11.20 16.05 -38.29
N LEU A 111 9.90 15.75 -38.40
CA LEU A 111 9.01 16.35 -39.39
C LEU A 111 8.82 17.85 -39.15
N SER A 112 8.59 18.28 -37.90
CA SER A 112 8.37 19.71 -37.59
C SER A 112 9.63 20.55 -37.85
N THR A 113 10.79 20.08 -37.39
CA THR A 113 12.08 20.75 -37.63
C THR A 113 12.42 20.81 -39.12
N PHE A 114 12.16 19.74 -39.87
CA PHE A 114 12.34 19.75 -41.33
C PHE A 114 11.44 20.79 -42.01
N LEU A 115 10.16 20.86 -41.64
CA LEU A 115 9.23 21.85 -42.19
C LEU A 115 9.61 23.29 -41.84
N GLU A 116 10.06 23.55 -40.61
CA GLU A 116 10.57 24.86 -40.19
C GLU A 116 11.83 25.27 -40.95
N SER A 117 12.77 24.34 -41.14
CA SER A 117 14.01 24.59 -41.90
C SER A 117 13.73 25.01 -43.35
N LYS A 118 12.66 24.49 -43.95
CA LYS A 118 12.25 24.80 -45.33
C LYS A 118 11.42 26.09 -45.43
N LYS A 119 10.73 26.51 -44.37
CA LYS A 119 10.03 27.81 -44.33
C LYS A 119 10.98 29.01 -44.22
N ASN A 120 12.15 28.83 -43.59
CA ASN A 120 13.13 29.91 -43.39
C ASN A 120 13.99 30.19 -44.64
N ILE A 121 13.95 29.35 -45.67
CA ILE A 121 14.67 29.54 -46.94
C ILE A 121 13.70 30.19 -47.93
N ASN A 122 13.78 31.51 -48.08
CA ASN A 122 12.76 32.32 -48.74
C ASN A 122 12.76 32.28 -50.28
N SER A 123 13.18 31.17 -50.92
CA SER A 123 12.97 30.96 -52.37
C SER A 123 13.24 29.51 -52.78
N HIS A 124 12.47 29.05 -53.77
CA HIS A 124 12.59 27.80 -54.56
C HIS A 124 11.78 26.58 -54.08
N LYS A 125 10.81 26.21 -54.92
CA LYS A 125 10.04 24.96 -55.03
C LYS A 125 10.46 23.84 -54.06
N ILE A 126 9.50 23.35 -53.27
CA ILE A 126 9.61 22.02 -52.64
C ILE A 126 10.01 21.03 -53.74
N LEU A 127 11.22 20.49 -53.67
CA LEU A 127 11.70 19.53 -54.65
C LEU A 127 10.98 18.19 -54.44
N LYS A 128 10.88 17.37 -55.49
CA LYS A 128 10.29 16.02 -55.41
C LYS A 128 10.92 15.18 -54.29
N GLN A 129 12.22 15.36 -54.04
CA GLN A 129 12.96 14.70 -52.95
C GLN A 129 12.49 15.13 -51.55
N ASP A 130 12.11 16.40 -51.37
CA ASP A 130 11.59 16.90 -50.08
C ASP A 130 10.19 16.35 -49.79
N LEU A 131 9.33 16.29 -50.83
CA LEU A 131 8.02 15.64 -50.73
C LEU A 131 8.14 14.17 -50.35
N ASN A 132 9.04 13.43 -51.00
CA ASN A 132 9.30 12.02 -50.68
C ASN A 132 9.75 11.83 -49.23
N LYS A 133 10.58 12.75 -48.69
CA LYS A 133 11.03 12.68 -47.29
C LYS A 133 9.89 12.97 -46.31
N ILE A 134 9.05 13.96 -46.59
CA ILE A 134 7.85 14.28 -45.79
C ILE A 134 6.90 13.08 -45.78
N GLU A 135 6.65 12.49 -46.94
CA GLU A 135 5.78 11.33 -47.09
C GLU A 135 6.35 10.11 -46.35
N GLY A 136 7.66 9.86 -46.46
CA GLY A 136 8.34 8.81 -45.70
C GLY A 136 8.25 8.98 -44.18
N LEU A 137 8.39 10.22 -43.68
CA LEU A 137 8.23 10.52 -42.25
C LEU A 137 6.78 10.35 -41.79
N LYS A 138 5.80 10.85 -42.57
CA LYS A 138 4.37 10.66 -42.31
C LYS A 138 4.00 9.18 -42.26
N LYS A 139 4.51 8.38 -43.22
CA LYS A 139 4.28 6.93 -43.25
C LYS A 139 4.81 6.24 -42.00
N LYS A 140 6.00 6.60 -41.52
CA LYS A 140 6.57 6.07 -40.26
C LYS A 140 5.77 6.50 -39.03
N ILE A 141 5.28 7.74 -38.99
CA ILE A 141 4.40 8.21 -37.90
C ILE A 141 3.12 7.37 -37.86
N LEU A 142 2.49 7.16 -39.02
CA LEU A 142 1.27 6.37 -39.15
C LEU A 142 1.50 4.88 -38.81
N GLU A 143 2.66 4.33 -39.17
CA GLU A 143 3.07 2.98 -38.76
C GLU A 143 3.19 2.85 -37.24
N PHE A 144 3.81 3.83 -36.56
CA PHE A 144 3.88 3.82 -35.10
C PHE A 144 2.52 4.05 -34.44
N GLU A 145 1.62 4.83 -35.06
CA GLU A 145 0.23 4.96 -34.62
C GLU A 145 -0.50 3.62 -34.63
N GLY A 146 -0.44 2.89 -35.75
CA GLY A 146 -1.03 1.55 -35.85
C GLY A 146 -0.50 0.59 -34.78
N LYS A 147 0.81 0.59 -34.52
CA LYS A 147 1.43 -0.24 -33.46
C LYS A 147 0.99 0.15 -32.05
N ILE A 148 0.70 1.44 -31.80
CA ILE A 148 0.17 1.90 -30.52
C ILE A 148 -1.28 1.45 -30.33
N GLU A 149 -2.10 1.52 -31.37
CA GLU A 149 -3.49 1.05 -31.36
C GLU A 149 -3.58 -0.47 -31.18
N GLU A 150 -2.73 -1.23 -31.87
CA GLU A 150 -2.60 -2.69 -31.68
C GLU A 150 -2.24 -3.03 -30.23
N ALA A 151 -1.24 -2.34 -29.66
CA ALA A 151 -0.86 -2.54 -28.28
C ALA A 151 -1.96 -2.17 -27.28
N ASN A 152 -2.76 -1.14 -27.55
CA ASN A 152 -3.91 -0.78 -26.72
C ASN A 152 -5.03 -1.84 -26.81
N SER A 153 -5.31 -2.33 -28.01
CA SER A 153 -6.30 -3.38 -28.24
C SER A 153 -5.92 -4.67 -27.51
N LYS A 154 -4.64 -5.08 -27.61
CA LYS A 154 -4.11 -6.23 -26.88
C LYS A 154 -4.19 -6.07 -25.35
N ILE A 155 -3.94 -4.86 -24.83
CA ILE A 155 -4.11 -4.59 -23.38
C ILE A 155 -5.58 -4.75 -22.97
N ASN A 156 -6.53 -4.27 -23.78
CA ASN A 156 -7.95 -4.39 -23.48
C ASN A 156 -8.41 -5.85 -23.54
N GLU A 157 -7.98 -6.60 -24.55
CA GLU A 157 -8.25 -8.02 -24.70
C GLU A 157 -7.74 -8.82 -23.49
N LEU A 158 -6.48 -8.60 -23.08
CA LEU A 158 -5.90 -9.25 -21.90
C LEU A 158 -6.70 -8.97 -20.61
N ASN A 159 -7.22 -7.75 -20.44
CA ASN A 159 -8.05 -7.41 -19.28
C ASN A 159 -9.42 -8.11 -19.32
N ILE A 160 -10.08 -8.12 -20.49
CA ILE A 160 -11.39 -8.75 -20.67
C ILE A 160 -11.28 -10.25 -20.43
N ASN A 161 -10.29 -10.90 -21.04
CA ASN A 161 -10.05 -12.33 -20.86
C ASN A 161 -9.77 -12.68 -19.40
N LEU A 162 -8.92 -11.90 -18.71
CA LEU A 162 -8.65 -12.14 -17.29
C LEU A 162 -9.89 -12.00 -16.41
N ASN A 163 -10.72 -10.98 -16.67
CA ASN A 163 -11.95 -10.78 -15.89
C ASN A 163 -12.96 -11.92 -16.13
N ASN A 164 -13.09 -12.39 -17.37
CA ASN A 164 -13.94 -13.54 -17.69
C ASN A 164 -13.42 -14.81 -17.01
N GLU A 165 -12.10 -15.07 -17.05
CA GLU A 165 -11.49 -16.19 -16.35
C GLU A 165 -11.73 -16.13 -14.84
N LYS A 166 -11.58 -14.95 -14.22
CA LYS A 166 -11.87 -14.75 -12.78
C LYS A 166 -13.33 -15.07 -12.42
N GLN A 167 -14.28 -14.62 -13.25
CA GLN A 167 -15.70 -14.89 -13.03
C GLN A 167 -16.03 -16.38 -13.13
N ILE A 168 -15.54 -17.05 -14.19
CA ILE A 168 -15.73 -18.50 -14.39
C ILE A 168 -15.10 -19.27 -13.23
N PHE A 169 -13.85 -18.94 -12.87
CA PHE A 169 -13.14 -19.55 -11.75
C PHE A 169 -13.90 -19.37 -10.44
N SER A 170 -14.38 -18.17 -10.14
CA SER A 170 -15.06 -17.88 -8.88
C SER A 170 -16.38 -18.63 -8.78
N ALA A 171 -17.17 -18.67 -9.85
CA ALA A 171 -18.42 -19.42 -9.91
C ALA A 171 -18.19 -20.94 -9.77
N GLN A 172 -17.14 -21.47 -10.40
CA GLN A 172 -16.79 -22.89 -10.28
C GLN A 172 -16.39 -23.25 -8.85
N ILE A 173 -15.54 -22.42 -8.21
CA ILE A 173 -15.14 -22.63 -6.81
C ILE A 173 -16.37 -22.56 -5.89
N GLU A 174 -17.22 -21.54 -6.03
CA GLU A 174 -18.42 -21.40 -5.20
C GLU A 174 -19.35 -22.63 -5.30
N SER A 175 -19.41 -23.26 -6.48
CA SER A 175 -20.19 -24.49 -6.70
C SER A 175 -19.55 -25.74 -6.10
N ASP A 176 -18.23 -25.90 -6.21
CA ASP A 176 -17.56 -27.18 -5.90
C ASP A 176 -16.92 -27.24 -4.51
N ILE A 177 -16.74 -26.10 -3.82
CA ILE A 177 -15.86 -26.04 -2.64
C ILE A 177 -16.29 -26.95 -1.50
N ASP A 178 -17.59 -27.06 -1.22
CA ASP A 178 -18.11 -27.86 -0.11
C ASP A 178 -17.90 -29.35 -0.38
N GLU A 179 -18.14 -29.78 -1.63
CA GLU A 179 -17.88 -31.16 -2.05
C GLU A 179 -16.38 -31.48 -1.99
N ILE A 180 -15.53 -30.57 -2.48
CA ILE A 180 -14.07 -30.73 -2.41
C ILE A 180 -13.63 -30.91 -0.96
N LEU A 181 -14.06 -30.03 -0.07
CA LEU A 181 -13.66 -30.08 1.34
C LEU A 181 -14.21 -31.30 2.08
N SER A 182 -15.35 -31.85 1.66
CA SER A 182 -15.89 -33.09 2.21
C SER A 182 -14.99 -34.31 1.97
N ASP A 183 -14.16 -34.30 0.92
CA ASP A 183 -13.22 -35.39 0.57
C ASP A 183 -11.82 -35.23 1.21
N SER A 184 -11.66 -34.29 2.15
CA SER A 184 -10.36 -33.94 2.75
C SER A 184 -9.67 -35.09 3.50
N GLU A 185 -10.45 -36.03 4.05
CA GLU A 185 -9.92 -37.22 4.72
C GLU A 185 -9.43 -38.28 3.72
N ASN A 186 -10.03 -38.36 2.53
CA ASN A 186 -9.60 -39.26 1.44
C ASN A 186 -8.55 -38.63 0.51
N MET A 187 -7.79 -37.64 1.00
CA MET A 187 -6.76 -36.92 0.22
C MET A 187 -7.29 -36.32 -1.10
N PHE A 188 -8.58 -35.97 -1.16
CA PHE A 188 -9.22 -35.36 -2.32
C PHE A 188 -9.23 -36.22 -3.59
N ILE A 189 -9.02 -37.54 -3.48
CA ILE A 189 -8.92 -38.45 -4.63
C ILE A 189 -10.24 -38.52 -5.40
N ASN A 190 -11.38 -38.53 -4.71
CA ASN A 190 -12.68 -38.66 -5.36
C ASN A 190 -13.05 -37.40 -6.14
N VAL A 191 -12.54 -36.25 -5.70
CA VAL A 191 -12.77 -34.94 -6.31
C VAL A 191 -11.58 -34.47 -7.17
N LYS A 192 -10.60 -35.34 -7.42
CA LYS A 192 -9.37 -35.02 -8.16
C LYS A 192 -9.67 -34.39 -9.51
N ASP A 193 -10.57 -34.97 -10.31
CA ASP A 193 -10.87 -34.47 -11.65
C ASP A 193 -11.58 -33.11 -11.60
N LYS A 194 -12.36 -32.84 -10.54
CA LYS A 194 -12.89 -31.49 -10.28
C LYS A 194 -11.77 -30.52 -10.00
N ILE A 195 -10.84 -30.87 -9.10
CA ILE A 195 -9.68 -30.03 -8.77
C ILE A 195 -8.84 -29.73 -10.01
N ASP A 196 -8.59 -30.74 -10.85
CA ASP A 196 -7.85 -30.58 -12.11
C ASP A 196 -8.57 -29.67 -13.12
N GLY A 197 -9.91 -29.63 -13.08
CA GLY A 197 -10.74 -28.80 -13.95
C GLY A 197 -10.87 -27.33 -13.55
N ILE A 198 -10.55 -26.95 -12.31
CA ILE A 198 -10.80 -25.59 -11.78
C ILE A 198 -9.94 -24.52 -12.47
N ILE A 199 -8.67 -24.79 -12.75
CA ILE A 199 -7.77 -23.84 -13.42
C ILE A 199 -7.25 -24.45 -14.72
N LEU A 200 -7.98 -24.19 -15.81
CA LEU A 200 -7.63 -24.70 -17.14
C LEU A 200 -6.25 -24.21 -17.59
N GLY A 201 -5.41 -25.12 -18.08
CA GLY A 201 -4.06 -24.80 -18.52
C GLY A 201 -3.20 -24.21 -17.40
N PHE A 202 -3.31 -24.79 -16.20
CA PHE A 202 -2.52 -24.42 -15.04
C PHE A 202 -1.02 -24.56 -15.36
N ASP A 203 -0.32 -23.43 -15.36
CA ASP A 203 1.14 -23.37 -15.29
C ASP A 203 1.51 -22.41 -14.18
N LEU A 204 2.27 -22.91 -13.21
CA LEU A 204 2.66 -22.09 -12.08
C LEU A 204 3.85 -21.20 -12.49
N ASN A 205 3.59 -19.90 -12.58
CA ASN A 205 4.63 -18.90 -12.80
C ASN A 205 5.25 -18.47 -11.46
N THR A 206 6.34 -19.14 -11.11
CA THR A 206 7.17 -18.74 -9.97
C THR A 206 7.93 -17.46 -10.33
N PRO A 207 7.78 -16.37 -9.56
CA PRO A 207 8.72 -15.27 -9.71
C PRO A 207 10.14 -15.67 -9.39
N GLN A 208 11.08 -15.16 -10.18
CA GLN A 208 12.46 -15.00 -9.74
C GLN A 208 12.45 -14.04 -8.53
N GLY A 209 12.47 -14.60 -7.32
CA GLY A 209 12.68 -13.87 -6.09
C GLY A 209 11.58 -13.90 -5.03
N PHE A 210 10.42 -14.51 -5.22
CA PHE A 210 9.59 -14.81 -4.05
C PHE A 210 10.04 -16.16 -3.54
N ARG A 211 10.97 -16.13 -2.57
CA ARG A 211 11.49 -17.34 -1.96
C ARG A 211 10.41 -18.09 -1.17
N ASN A 212 9.23 -17.49 -0.93
CA ASN A 212 8.06 -18.14 -0.31
C ASN A 212 7.62 -19.39 -1.08
N PHE A 213 8.00 -19.49 -2.36
CA PHE A 213 7.82 -20.65 -3.21
C PHE A 213 8.88 -21.75 -3.04
N PHE A 214 9.98 -21.58 -2.32
CA PHE A 214 10.95 -22.68 -2.09
C PHE A 214 10.35 -23.82 -1.27
N LEU A 215 9.30 -23.56 -0.49
CA LEU A 215 8.47 -24.59 0.14
C LEU A 215 7.71 -25.44 -0.88
N TYR A 216 7.32 -24.84 -2.01
CA TYR A 216 6.41 -25.40 -2.98
C TYR A 216 7.16 -25.82 -4.25
N ASN A 217 7.29 -27.13 -4.53
CA ASN A 217 7.37 -27.63 -5.92
C ASN A 217 7.21 -29.16 -6.03
N PRO A 218 5.99 -29.71 -6.14
CA PRO A 218 5.82 -31.14 -6.40
C PRO A 218 5.55 -31.50 -7.88
N LYS A 219 5.96 -30.68 -8.87
CA LYS A 219 5.85 -30.91 -10.36
C LYS A 219 4.69 -30.24 -11.13
N LYS A 220 4.27 -29.03 -10.73
CA LYS A 220 3.36 -28.15 -11.51
C LYS A 220 1.93 -28.65 -11.78
N GLU A 221 1.49 -29.77 -11.21
CA GLU A 221 0.10 -30.25 -11.34
C GLU A 221 -0.80 -29.60 -10.29
N ILE A 222 -2.00 -29.15 -10.68
CA ILE A 222 -2.90 -28.39 -9.79
C ILE A 222 -3.38 -29.21 -8.58
N PHE A 223 -3.72 -30.48 -8.77
CA PHE A 223 -4.17 -31.34 -7.68
C PHE A 223 -3.10 -31.50 -6.58
N LEU A 224 -1.87 -31.87 -6.94
CA LEU A 224 -0.77 -31.96 -5.97
C LEU A 224 -0.45 -30.62 -5.32
N SER A 225 -0.60 -29.54 -6.07
CA SER A 225 -0.39 -28.18 -5.60
C SER A 225 -1.39 -27.77 -4.53
N PHE A 226 -2.67 -28.05 -4.79
CA PHE A 226 -3.75 -27.82 -3.84
C PHE A 226 -3.56 -28.70 -2.59
N LEU A 227 -3.31 -30.00 -2.78
CA LEU A 227 -3.10 -30.95 -1.70
C LEU A 227 -1.92 -30.54 -0.80
N TYR A 228 -0.82 -30.06 -1.39
CA TYR A 228 0.33 -29.54 -0.65
C TYR A 228 -0.04 -28.30 0.17
N LEU A 229 -0.67 -27.29 -0.43
CA LEU A 229 -1.06 -26.04 0.25
C LEU A 229 -2.08 -26.29 1.36
N HIS A 230 -3.10 -27.11 1.09
CA HIS A 230 -4.10 -27.50 2.10
C HIS A 230 -3.43 -28.20 3.29
N SER A 231 -2.51 -29.13 3.01
CA SER A 231 -1.78 -29.84 4.06
C SER A 231 -0.84 -28.92 4.84
N LEU A 232 -0.20 -27.95 4.19
CA LEU A 232 0.67 -26.96 4.81
C LEU A 232 -0.11 -26.06 5.78
N LEU A 233 -1.26 -25.55 5.35
CA LEU A 233 -2.12 -24.70 6.17
C LEU A 233 -2.67 -25.43 7.39
N ARG A 234 -3.00 -26.72 7.25
CA ARG A 234 -3.43 -27.58 8.37
C ARG A 234 -2.28 -28.19 9.16
N LYS A 235 -1.03 -27.86 8.85
CA LYS A 235 0.18 -28.46 9.46
C LYS A 235 0.19 -30.00 9.41
N LYS A 236 -0.46 -30.61 8.41
CA LYS A 236 -0.46 -32.07 8.15
C LYS A 236 0.88 -32.45 7.47
N PHE A 237 2.00 -32.23 8.16
CA PHE A 237 3.37 -32.40 7.64
C PHE A 237 3.66 -33.80 7.09
N TYR A 238 3.02 -34.82 7.66
CA TYR A 238 3.12 -36.18 7.17
C TYR A 238 2.58 -36.34 5.73
N LYS A 239 1.48 -35.66 5.39
CA LYS A 239 0.94 -35.63 4.01
C LYS A 239 1.92 -34.91 3.08
N ILE A 240 2.56 -33.84 3.57
CA ILE A 240 3.57 -33.11 2.80
C ILE A 240 4.78 -33.99 2.46
N LYS A 241 5.28 -34.78 3.43
CA LYS A 241 6.35 -35.76 3.17
C LYS A 241 5.93 -36.74 2.07
N LEU A 242 4.71 -37.28 2.15
CA LEU A 242 4.15 -38.20 1.15
C LEU A 242 4.06 -37.58 -0.26
N ILE A 243 3.60 -36.33 -0.37
CA ILE A 243 3.50 -35.60 -1.64
C ILE A 243 4.89 -35.37 -2.25
N LYS A 244 5.85 -34.88 -1.45
CA LYS A 244 7.24 -34.70 -1.89
C LYS A 244 7.87 -36.04 -2.31
N TYR A 245 7.52 -37.11 -1.60
CA TYR A 245 8.00 -38.46 -1.82
C TYR A 245 7.56 -39.06 -3.16
N LEU A 246 6.26 -39.00 -3.49
CA LEU A 246 5.72 -39.63 -4.69
C LEU A 246 5.95 -38.79 -5.94
N LYS A 247 6.33 -37.53 -5.78
CA LYS A 247 6.80 -36.59 -6.79
C LYS A 247 5.80 -36.24 -7.90
N ASN A 248 4.88 -37.11 -8.34
CA ASN A 248 3.80 -36.78 -9.29
C ASN A 248 2.49 -37.42 -8.86
N GLN A 249 1.40 -36.91 -9.44
CA GLN A 249 0.04 -37.33 -9.17
C GLN A 249 -0.18 -38.80 -9.49
N GLU A 250 0.38 -39.30 -10.60
CA GLU A 250 0.27 -40.71 -10.98
C GLU A 250 0.87 -41.64 -9.91
N SER A 251 2.10 -41.38 -9.44
CA SER A 251 2.71 -42.21 -8.38
C SER A 251 1.94 -42.11 -7.06
N LEU A 252 1.31 -40.97 -6.77
CA LEU A 252 0.46 -40.79 -5.59
C LEU A 252 -0.75 -41.71 -5.66
N LEU A 253 -1.46 -41.69 -6.78
CA LEU A 253 -2.64 -42.53 -7.00
C LEU A 253 -2.29 -44.01 -7.01
N GLU A 254 -1.21 -44.40 -7.71
CA GLU A 254 -0.73 -45.78 -7.71
C GLU A 254 -0.42 -46.30 -6.29
N PHE A 255 0.16 -45.47 -5.44
CA PHE A 255 0.49 -45.86 -4.07
C PHE A 255 -0.75 -46.00 -3.20
N ILE A 256 -1.71 -45.09 -3.34
CA ILE A 256 -2.94 -45.14 -2.57
C ILE A 256 -3.78 -46.34 -2.99
N ASN A 257 -3.90 -46.60 -4.29
CA ASN A 257 -4.57 -47.79 -4.81
C ASN A 257 -3.90 -49.07 -4.30
N PHE A 258 -2.56 -49.12 -4.33
CA PHE A 258 -1.83 -50.25 -3.73
C PHE A 258 -2.18 -50.46 -2.25
N CYS A 259 -2.29 -49.39 -1.45
CA CYS A 259 -2.67 -49.48 -0.05
C CYS A 259 -4.13 -49.91 0.15
N GLN A 260 -5.04 -49.44 -0.72
CA GLN A 260 -6.44 -49.85 -0.73
C GLN A 260 -6.60 -51.34 -1.09
N ASP A 261 -5.88 -51.82 -2.10
CA ASP A 261 -5.90 -53.21 -2.55
C ASP A 261 -5.52 -54.19 -1.43
N ILE A 262 -4.55 -53.80 -0.60
CA ILE A 262 -4.10 -54.58 0.56
C ILE A 262 -4.91 -54.28 1.84
N SER A 263 -5.92 -53.41 1.77
CA SER A 263 -6.74 -52.98 2.92
C SER A 263 -5.93 -52.37 4.07
N VAL A 264 -4.85 -51.64 3.76
CA VAL A 264 -3.97 -51.00 4.73
C VAL A 264 -4.09 -49.49 4.62
N ASN A 265 -4.13 -48.80 5.77
CA ASN A 265 -3.98 -47.36 5.77
C ASN A 265 -2.55 -47.00 5.33
N TYR A 266 -2.42 -46.20 4.27
CA TYR A 266 -1.13 -45.79 3.73
C TYR A 266 -0.20 -45.15 4.80
N MET A 267 -0.76 -44.47 5.80
CA MET A 267 -0.02 -43.90 6.93
C MET A 267 0.57 -44.98 7.82
N ASP A 268 -0.21 -46.02 8.16
CA ASP A 268 0.27 -47.11 9.00
C ASP A 268 1.43 -47.84 8.33
N LEU A 269 1.36 -48.02 7.00
CA LEU A 269 2.44 -48.61 6.21
C LEU A 269 3.70 -47.73 6.23
N ILE A 270 3.56 -46.42 5.96
CA ILE A 270 4.68 -45.47 5.99
C ILE A 270 5.32 -45.41 7.39
N ASP A 271 4.52 -45.26 8.44
CA ASP A 271 4.99 -45.18 9.83
C ASP A 271 5.73 -46.44 10.26
N THR A 272 5.26 -47.61 9.82
CA THR A 272 5.92 -48.88 10.12
C THR A 272 7.29 -48.94 9.45
N ILE A 273 7.37 -48.54 8.19
CA ILE A 273 8.64 -48.51 7.44
C ILE A 273 9.59 -47.45 8.01
N GLU A 274 9.12 -46.23 8.31
CA GLU A 274 9.91 -45.14 8.91
C GLU A 274 10.49 -45.57 10.27
N LYS A 275 9.67 -46.15 11.16
CA LYS A 275 10.13 -46.67 12.46
C LYS A 275 11.21 -47.73 12.31
N MET A 276 11.08 -48.65 11.36
CA MET A 276 12.08 -49.69 11.16
C MET A 276 13.34 -49.20 10.46
N LEU A 277 13.24 -48.20 9.58
CA LEU A 277 14.38 -47.49 9.02
C LEU A 277 15.16 -46.75 10.11
N TYR A 278 14.47 -46.09 11.03
CA TYR A 278 15.08 -45.43 12.20
C TYR A 278 15.87 -46.43 13.08
N LEU A 279 15.35 -47.65 13.23
CA LEU A 279 16.01 -48.74 13.94
C LEU A 279 17.13 -49.43 13.13
N ASN A 280 17.54 -48.87 11.98
CA ASN A 280 18.56 -49.41 11.07
C ASN A 280 18.33 -50.88 10.68
N LYS A 281 17.05 -51.29 10.53
CA LYS A 281 16.71 -52.67 10.12
C LYS A 281 17.09 -52.91 8.66
N LYS A 282 17.50 -54.14 8.34
CA LYS A 282 17.77 -54.57 6.96
C LYS A 282 16.47 -54.58 6.16
N LYS A 283 16.59 -54.28 4.86
CA LYS A 283 15.47 -54.27 3.89
C LYS A 283 14.58 -55.52 3.98
N SER A 284 15.17 -56.73 3.99
CA SER A 284 14.44 -58.00 4.10
C SER A 284 13.53 -58.01 5.32
N ASN A 285 14.08 -57.67 6.49
CA ASN A 285 13.35 -57.67 7.76
C ASN A 285 12.22 -56.64 7.77
N ILE A 286 12.38 -55.50 7.10
CA ILE A 286 11.32 -54.48 6.98
C ILE A 286 10.16 -55.04 6.15
N ILE A 287 10.46 -55.67 5.01
CA ILE A 287 9.45 -56.27 4.14
C ILE A 287 8.73 -57.42 4.85
N ASP A 288 9.48 -58.28 5.54
CA ASP A 288 8.91 -59.42 6.28
C ASP A 288 8.00 -58.94 7.41
N SER A 289 8.45 -57.98 8.22
CA SER A 289 7.63 -57.43 9.30
C SER A 289 6.42 -56.64 8.79
N CYS A 290 6.51 -55.94 7.65
CA CYS A 290 5.32 -55.35 7.01
C CYS A 290 4.37 -56.45 6.52
N GLY A 291 4.93 -57.51 5.93
CA GLY A 291 4.17 -58.67 5.47
C GLY A 291 3.40 -59.38 6.57
N GLU A 292 4.01 -59.56 7.73
CA GLU A 292 3.39 -60.15 8.92
C GLU A 292 2.35 -59.19 9.53
N LYS A 293 2.71 -57.92 9.73
CA LYS A 293 1.83 -56.93 10.38
C LYS A 293 0.56 -56.65 9.58
N PHE A 294 0.68 -56.62 8.25
CA PHE A 294 -0.40 -56.25 7.34
C PHE A 294 -0.97 -57.43 6.54
N CYS A 295 -0.58 -58.67 6.86
CA CYS A 295 -1.04 -59.88 6.18
C CYS A 295 -0.90 -59.82 4.65
N LEU A 296 0.25 -59.34 4.15
CA LEU A 296 0.48 -59.17 2.72
C LEU A 296 0.70 -60.51 2.01
N ASP A 297 0.04 -60.71 0.87
CA ASP A 297 0.31 -61.84 -0.02
C ASP A 297 1.68 -61.69 -0.71
N ASP A 298 2.18 -62.77 -1.33
CA ASP A 298 3.53 -62.78 -1.92
C ASP A 298 3.67 -61.75 -3.06
N LYS A 299 2.59 -61.50 -3.81
CA LYS A 299 2.56 -60.47 -4.86
C LYS A 299 2.68 -59.06 -4.28
N SER A 300 1.98 -58.77 -3.19
CA SER A 300 2.03 -57.47 -2.52
C SER A 300 3.36 -57.25 -1.81
N LYS A 301 3.94 -58.29 -1.21
CA LYS A 301 5.31 -58.24 -0.66
C LYS A 301 6.32 -57.93 -1.75
N GLU A 302 6.20 -58.56 -2.92
CA GLU A 302 7.09 -58.31 -4.05
C GLU A 302 6.94 -56.88 -4.60
N SER A 303 5.70 -56.39 -4.73
CA SER A 303 5.39 -55.01 -5.13
C SER A 303 5.96 -53.99 -4.14
N LEU A 304 5.75 -54.19 -2.83
CA LEU A 304 6.33 -53.38 -1.77
C LEU A 304 7.86 -53.37 -1.85
N ASN A 305 8.49 -54.54 -2.02
CA ASN A 305 9.93 -54.70 -2.09
C ASN A 305 10.57 -54.01 -3.31
N LYS A 306 9.98 -54.18 -4.50
CA LYS A 306 10.55 -53.70 -5.77
C LYS A 306 10.17 -52.27 -6.08
N LYS A 307 8.90 -51.89 -5.90
CA LYS A 307 8.36 -50.59 -6.35
C LYS A 307 8.38 -49.53 -5.26
N TRP A 308 7.93 -49.87 -4.04
CA TRP A 308 7.65 -48.87 -3.02
C TRP A 308 8.78 -48.67 -2.02
N TYR A 309 9.40 -49.73 -1.51
CA TYR A 309 10.44 -49.67 -0.49
C TYR A 309 11.61 -48.77 -0.89
N THR A 310 12.17 -48.97 -2.08
CA THR A 310 13.35 -48.20 -2.54
C THR A 310 13.01 -46.71 -2.66
N LYS A 311 11.78 -46.43 -3.07
CA LYS A 311 11.25 -45.08 -3.09
C LYS A 311 11.13 -44.56 -1.63
N ILE A 312 10.45 -45.28 -0.71
CA ILE A 312 10.21 -44.83 0.69
C ILE A 312 11.53 -44.60 1.43
N GLN A 313 12.47 -45.54 1.32
CA GLN A 313 13.78 -45.48 1.95
C GLN A 313 14.58 -44.22 1.54
N LYS A 314 14.46 -43.77 0.28
CA LYS A 314 15.22 -42.60 -0.21
C LYS A 314 14.84 -41.29 0.48
N GLU A 315 13.57 -41.13 0.85
CA GLU A 315 13.07 -39.88 1.45
C GLU A 315 12.98 -39.99 2.97
N TYR A 316 12.52 -41.13 3.51
CA TYR A 316 12.35 -41.35 4.95
C TYR A 316 13.59 -41.94 5.63
N GLY A 317 14.55 -42.48 4.87
CA GLY A 317 15.83 -42.97 5.39
C GLY A 317 16.86 -41.87 5.64
N LYS A 318 16.58 -40.62 5.28
CA LYS A 318 17.42 -39.46 5.58
C LYS A 318 17.21 -39.01 7.02
N ILE A 319 17.83 -39.73 7.95
CA ILE A 319 17.78 -39.41 9.38
C ILE A 319 18.43 -38.02 9.58
N GLY A 320 17.62 -37.02 9.93
CA GLY A 320 18.08 -35.66 10.28
C GLY A 320 17.78 -34.53 9.28
N GLU A 321 17.38 -34.82 8.04
CA GLU A 321 16.84 -33.81 7.11
C GLU A 321 15.31 -33.76 7.29
N SER A 322 14.83 -33.18 8.41
CA SER A 322 13.40 -32.90 8.58
C SER A 322 12.93 -31.83 7.60
N LEU A 323 11.60 -31.68 7.46
CA LEU A 323 10.89 -30.64 6.72
C LEU A 323 11.25 -29.22 7.21
N SER A 324 12.50 -28.80 7.01
CA SER A 324 13.11 -27.71 7.77
C SER A 324 12.34 -26.41 7.60
N TYR A 325 11.94 -26.07 6.37
CA TYR A 325 11.19 -24.83 6.11
C TYR A 325 9.69 -24.94 6.41
N GLU A 326 9.08 -26.14 6.30
CA GLU A 326 7.67 -26.32 6.67
C GLU A 326 7.45 -26.30 8.18
N VAL A 327 8.48 -26.56 9.00
CA VAL A 327 8.38 -26.58 10.47
C VAL A 327 9.06 -25.37 11.09
N SER A 328 10.16 -24.92 10.49
CA SER A 328 10.92 -23.73 10.87
C SER A 328 11.06 -22.82 9.65
N PRO A 329 10.01 -22.05 9.32
CA PRO A 329 10.06 -21.14 8.19
C PRO A 329 11.19 -20.13 8.41
N ASP A 330 11.91 -19.83 7.35
CA ASP A 330 13.07 -18.96 7.41
C ASP A 330 12.86 -17.74 6.49
N PHE A 331 13.92 -16.94 6.31
CA PHE A 331 13.90 -15.78 5.43
C PHE A 331 13.40 -16.08 3.99
N THR A 332 13.45 -17.35 3.54
CA THR A 332 12.88 -17.76 2.27
C THR A 332 11.36 -17.61 2.29
N ALA A 333 10.69 -18.04 3.36
CA ALA A 333 9.24 -17.93 3.51
C ALA A 333 8.78 -16.49 3.75
N ASN A 334 9.59 -15.68 4.41
CA ASN A 334 9.32 -14.26 4.62
C ASN A 334 10.60 -13.51 5.02
N PRO A 335 10.89 -12.32 4.46
CA PRO A 335 12.12 -11.57 4.73
C PRO A 335 12.38 -11.17 6.19
N PHE A 336 11.38 -11.23 7.08
CA PHE A 336 11.54 -10.93 8.50
C PHE A 336 11.92 -12.13 9.37
N LEU A 337 11.96 -13.32 8.79
CA LEU A 337 12.43 -14.53 9.45
C LEU A 337 13.95 -14.65 9.29
N TYR A 338 14.60 -15.29 10.25
CA TYR A 338 16.05 -15.47 10.25
C TYR A 338 16.53 -16.34 9.07
N SER A 339 17.72 -16.06 8.52
CA SER A 339 18.37 -16.93 7.54
C SER A 339 19.38 -17.86 8.22
N PRO A 340 19.19 -19.19 8.18
CA PRO A 340 20.16 -20.15 8.69
C PRO A 340 21.49 -20.12 7.93
N THR A 341 21.49 -19.66 6.68
CA THR A 341 22.63 -19.78 5.74
C THR A 341 23.39 -18.48 5.51
N GLU A 342 22.74 -17.31 5.52
CA GLU A 342 23.38 -16.02 5.21
C GLU A 342 23.99 -15.32 6.45
N PHE A 343 23.58 -15.71 7.66
CA PHE A 343 24.04 -15.10 8.92
C PHE A 343 24.55 -16.12 9.95
N SER A 344 25.34 -17.12 9.54
CA SER A 344 25.88 -18.18 10.44
C SER A 344 26.61 -17.68 11.70
N ASN A 345 26.96 -16.39 11.77
CA ASN A 345 27.75 -15.79 12.84
C ASN A 345 26.91 -15.04 13.90
N ILE A 346 25.58 -14.96 13.78
CA ILE A 346 24.71 -14.43 14.86
C ILE A 346 24.31 -15.60 15.76
N GLY A 347 25.22 -16.02 16.64
CA GLY A 347 25.04 -17.16 17.55
C GLY A 347 24.03 -16.97 18.70
N TYR A 348 23.03 -16.10 18.56
CA TYR A 348 22.13 -15.75 19.67
C TYR A 348 20.74 -16.40 19.62
N THR A 349 20.30 -17.00 18.51
CA THR A 349 18.97 -17.64 18.41
C THR A 349 18.93 -18.80 17.43
N LYS A 350 18.19 -19.87 17.75
CA LYS A 350 17.81 -20.93 16.79
C LYS A 350 16.67 -20.43 15.88
N PRO A 351 16.50 -20.96 14.64
CA PRO A 351 15.31 -20.67 13.84
C PRO A 351 14.03 -20.98 14.62
N LEU A 352 13.08 -20.05 14.62
CA LEU A 352 11.81 -20.23 15.30
C LEU A 352 10.98 -21.30 14.58
N THR A 353 10.43 -22.21 15.36
CA THR A 353 9.40 -23.15 14.91
C THR A 353 8.07 -22.42 14.72
N LEU A 354 7.18 -22.97 13.90
CA LEU A 354 5.84 -22.42 13.71
C LEU A 354 5.08 -22.26 15.02
N ASP A 355 5.20 -23.23 15.92
CA ASP A 355 4.48 -23.21 17.19
C ASP A 355 5.00 -22.10 18.12
N GLU A 356 6.31 -21.80 18.08
CA GLU A 356 6.90 -20.65 18.77
C GLU A 356 6.41 -19.32 18.17
N ILE A 357 6.30 -19.22 16.84
CA ILE A 357 5.82 -17.99 16.18
C ILE A 357 4.33 -17.77 16.47
N GLU A 358 3.50 -18.79 16.33
CA GLU A 358 2.05 -18.69 16.57
C GLU A 358 1.74 -18.38 18.04
N SER A 359 2.42 -19.05 18.97
CA SER A 359 2.26 -18.80 20.40
C SER A 359 2.74 -17.39 20.77
N GLY A 360 3.89 -16.97 20.23
CA GLY A 360 4.47 -15.64 20.50
C GLY A 360 3.64 -14.49 19.92
N LEU A 361 2.93 -14.71 18.82
CA LEU A 361 2.09 -13.73 18.14
C LEU A 361 0.59 -13.86 18.47
N ASN A 362 0.21 -14.86 19.28
CA ASN A 362 -1.18 -15.18 19.61
C ASN A 362 -2.09 -15.24 18.37
N LEU A 363 -1.63 -15.95 17.32
CA LEU A 363 -2.32 -15.99 16.03
C LEU A 363 -3.58 -16.85 16.10
N LYS A 364 -4.71 -16.27 15.69
CA LYS A 364 -5.97 -16.98 15.44
C LYS A 364 -6.11 -17.50 14.00
N LEU A 365 -5.12 -17.22 13.15
CA LEU A 365 -5.13 -17.52 11.72
C LEU A 365 -3.99 -18.49 11.39
N PRO A 366 -4.15 -19.36 10.38
CA PRO A 366 -3.05 -20.21 9.91
C PRO A 366 -1.86 -19.34 9.48
N ILE A 367 -0.69 -19.54 10.08
CA ILE A 367 0.48 -18.70 9.81
C ILE A 367 0.89 -18.66 8.34
N TYR A 368 0.80 -19.80 7.63
CA TYR A 368 1.14 -19.84 6.20
C TYR A 368 0.20 -19.03 5.31
N LEU A 369 -1.04 -18.79 5.73
CA LEU A 369 -1.93 -17.86 5.02
C LEU A 369 -1.34 -16.45 5.03
N LEU A 370 -0.71 -16.04 6.14
CA LEU A 370 -0.05 -14.75 6.28
C LEU A 370 1.29 -14.70 5.53
N LEU A 371 2.13 -15.73 5.69
CA LEU A 371 3.45 -15.78 5.07
C LEU A 371 3.37 -15.82 3.54
N LEU A 372 2.48 -16.64 2.98
CA LEU A 372 2.31 -16.79 1.53
C LEU A 372 1.72 -15.54 0.89
N SER A 373 0.82 -14.83 1.60
CA SER A 373 0.16 -13.64 1.08
C SER A 373 0.93 -12.34 1.30
N PHE A 374 2.03 -12.36 2.06
CA PHE A 374 2.76 -11.17 2.51
C PHE A 374 3.06 -10.18 1.37
N GLY A 375 3.55 -10.69 0.25
CA GLY A 375 3.92 -9.83 -0.89
C GLY A 375 2.73 -9.16 -1.60
N ASN A 376 1.51 -9.67 -1.43
CA ASN A 376 0.29 -9.09 -2.00
C ASN A 376 -0.15 -7.80 -1.28
N ALA A 377 0.42 -7.49 -0.11
CA ALA A 377 0.14 -6.24 0.59
C ALA A 377 0.75 -5.02 -0.11
N PHE A 378 1.83 -5.22 -0.86
CA PHE A 378 2.66 -4.14 -1.40
C PHE A 378 2.22 -3.68 -2.78
N GLN A 379 2.50 -2.41 -3.07
CA GLN A 379 2.22 -1.79 -4.35
C GLN A 379 3.51 -1.32 -5.02
N PHE A 380 3.62 -1.48 -6.33
CA PHE A 380 4.81 -1.06 -7.06
C PHE A 380 4.68 0.38 -7.58
N PHE A 381 5.52 1.28 -7.07
CA PHE A 381 5.58 2.69 -7.47
C PHE A 381 7.03 3.13 -7.68
N ALA A 382 7.32 3.81 -8.78
CA ALA A 382 8.65 4.39 -9.06
C ALA A 382 9.85 3.44 -8.82
N ARG A 383 9.74 2.18 -9.26
CA ARG A 383 10.73 1.10 -9.05
C ARG A 383 10.90 0.64 -7.60
N ARG A 384 9.94 0.92 -6.74
CA ARG A 384 9.94 0.57 -5.32
C ARG A 384 8.64 -0.14 -4.97
N ASN A 385 8.69 -1.01 -3.96
CA ASN A 385 7.48 -1.59 -3.38
C ASN A 385 7.15 -0.85 -2.09
N ILE A 386 5.89 -0.43 -1.96
CA ILE A 386 5.43 0.45 -0.89
C ILE A 386 4.18 -0.12 -0.22
N LEU A 387 4.06 0.13 1.08
CA LEU A 387 2.89 -0.19 1.88
C LEU A 387 2.64 0.94 2.88
N PHE A 388 1.40 1.38 2.99
CA PHE A 388 0.95 2.19 4.13
C PHE A 388 0.47 1.27 5.25
N TYR A 389 0.89 1.54 6.48
CA TYR A 389 0.48 0.75 7.65
C TYR A 389 0.04 1.66 8.80
N THR A 390 -1.07 1.28 9.42
CA THR A 390 -1.54 1.74 10.73
C THR A 390 -2.15 0.53 11.44
N ASN A 391 -2.25 0.56 12.76
CA ASN A 391 -2.75 -0.55 13.59
C ASN A 391 -4.26 -0.84 13.43
N ASN A 392 -4.91 -0.29 12.41
CA ASN A 392 -6.30 -0.54 12.08
C ASN A 392 -6.41 -1.13 10.67
N LEU A 393 -6.96 -2.34 10.57
CA LEU A 393 -7.11 -3.07 9.31
C LEU A 393 -7.97 -2.31 8.30
N LYS A 394 -9.15 -1.82 8.70
CA LYS A 394 -10.08 -1.11 7.81
C LYS A 394 -9.43 0.15 7.24
N LEU A 395 -8.81 0.95 8.11
CA LEU A 395 -8.13 2.18 7.72
C LEU A 395 -6.92 1.90 6.80
N SER A 396 -6.09 0.92 7.16
CA SER A 396 -4.95 0.50 6.33
C SER A 396 -5.42 0.01 4.96
N TYR A 397 -6.46 -0.81 4.91
CA TYR A 397 -7.02 -1.33 3.67
C TYR A 397 -7.52 -0.20 2.75
N SER A 398 -8.38 0.68 3.26
CA SER A 398 -8.98 1.75 2.46
C SER A 398 -7.93 2.75 1.94
N ILE A 399 -6.97 3.15 2.78
CA ILE A 399 -5.88 4.05 2.36
C ILE A 399 -5.01 3.40 1.29
N ASN A 400 -4.62 2.13 1.45
CA ASN A 400 -3.85 1.43 0.43
C ASN A 400 -4.64 1.31 -0.88
N LYS A 401 -5.95 1.04 -0.83
CA LYS A 401 -6.82 1.01 -2.02
C LYS A 401 -6.89 2.38 -2.71
N GLY A 402 -6.96 3.46 -1.94
CA GLY A 402 -6.88 4.85 -2.43
C GLY A 402 -5.55 5.14 -3.12
N ILE A 403 -4.42 4.74 -2.50
CA ILE A 403 -3.07 4.89 -3.07
C ILE A 403 -2.99 4.14 -4.41
N ARG A 404 -3.47 2.89 -4.48
CA ARG A 404 -3.45 2.05 -5.69
C ARG A 404 -4.19 2.74 -6.84
N THR A 405 -5.36 3.29 -6.55
CA THR A 405 -6.22 3.99 -7.51
C THR A 405 -5.60 5.30 -8.00
N LYS A 406 -4.90 6.03 -7.14
CA LYS A 406 -4.22 7.28 -7.54
C LYS A 406 -2.96 7.01 -8.35
N ILE A 407 -2.19 5.98 -8.01
CA ILE A 407 -1.03 5.54 -8.80
C ILE A 407 -1.43 5.18 -10.23
N SER A 408 -2.57 4.51 -10.42
CA SER A 408 -3.02 4.13 -11.77
C SER A 408 -3.48 5.32 -12.62
N ARG A 409 -3.91 6.43 -11.97
CA ARG A 409 -4.41 7.65 -12.63
C ARG A 409 -3.35 8.73 -12.86
N MET A 410 -2.23 8.74 -12.11
CA MET A 410 -1.27 9.85 -12.10
C MET A 410 0.06 9.55 -12.84
N GLY A 411 0.69 10.59 -13.41
CA GLY A 411 1.99 10.49 -14.10
C GLY A 411 3.20 10.50 -13.15
N LYS A 412 4.40 10.11 -13.63
CA LYS A 412 5.67 9.98 -12.89
C LYS A 412 6.14 11.23 -12.10
N ARG A 413 5.47 12.39 -12.19
CA ARG A 413 5.92 13.68 -11.62
C ARG A 413 5.37 13.99 -10.23
N ASP A 414 4.38 13.26 -9.73
CA ASP A 414 3.85 13.48 -8.38
C ASP A 414 4.66 12.71 -7.32
N SER A 415 4.87 13.33 -6.16
CA SER A 415 5.60 12.72 -5.05
C SER A 415 4.75 11.62 -4.40
N LEU A 416 5.38 10.49 -4.05
CA LEU A 416 4.73 9.42 -3.30
C LEU A 416 4.06 9.95 -2.03
N PHE A 417 4.75 10.87 -1.34
CA PHE A 417 4.24 11.55 -0.16
C PHE A 417 2.88 12.21 -0.41
N LYS A 418 2.74 12.95 -1.52
CA LYS A 418 1.48 13.59 -1.90
C LYS A 418 0.38 12.57 -2.17
N ILE A 419 0.68 11.47 -2.87
CA ILE A 419 -0.29 10.41 -3.15
C ILE A 419 -0.78 9.75 -1.85
N THR A 420 0.15 9.39 -0.96
CA THR A 420 -0.15 8.80 0.34
C THR A 420 -1.00 9.75 1.18
N TRP A 421 -0.57 11.00 1.34
CA TRP A 421 -1.31 11.99 2.15
C TRP A 421 -2.67 12.34 1.59
N SER A 422 -2.81 12.49 0.27
CA SER A 422 -4.13 12.68 -0.31
C SER A 422 -5.05 11.50 0.00
N SER A 423 -4.53 10.26 0.06
CA SER A 423 -5.36 9.08 0.37
C SER A 423 -5.73 9.00 1.86
N ILE A 424 -4.80 9.36 2.75
CA ILE A 424 -5.09 9.49 4.19
C ILE A 424 -6.16 10.56 4.42
N ILE A 425 -6.03 11.72 3.77
CA ILE A 425 -6.97 12.83 3.92
C ILE A 425 -8.36 12.47 3.43
N ASP A 426 -8.50 11.84 2.26
CA ASP A 426 -9.80 11.41 1.75
C ASP A 426 -10.50 10.47 2.74
N GLU A 427 -9.76 9.50 3.28
CA GLU A 427 -10.28 8.53 4.26
C GLU A 427 -10.68 9.18 5.60
N LEU A 428 -9.93 10.18 6.07
CA LEU A 428 -10.28 10.95 7.27
C LEU A 428 -11.61 11.69 7.11
N ILE A 429 -11.84 12.26 5.93
CA ILE A 429 -13.06 13.01 5.60
C ILE A 429 -14.24 12.04 5.56
N GLU A 430 -14.09 10.93 4.84
CA GLU A 430 -15.13 9.90 4.70
C GLU A 430 -15.55 9.35 6.08
N ASN A 431 -14.59 9.14 6.98
CA ASN A 431 -14.84 8.63 8.32
C ASN A 431 -15.11 9.71 9.39
N LYS A 432 -15.25 10.98 9.00
CA LYS A 432 -15.53 12.12 9.91
C LYS A 432 -14.63 12.14 11.16
N ALA A 433 -13.34 11.85 11.01
CA ALA A 433 -12.36 11.88 12.10
C ALA A 433 -12.66 10.97 13.32
N LYS A 434 -13.41 9.87 13.15
CA LYS A 434 -13.63 8.86 14.21
C LYS A 434 -12.34 8.18 14.74
N PHE A 435 -11.18 8.46 14.15
CA PHE A 435 -9.91 7.77 14.41
C PHE A 435 -8.82 8.75 14.83
N SER A 436 -8.02 8.40 15.85
CA SER A 436 -6.73 9.07 16.07
C SER A 436 -5.71 8.54 15.07
N LEU A 437 -5.03 9.45 14.36
CA LEU A 437 -3.95 9.10 13.45
C LEU A 437 -2.67 8.84 14.24
N GLU A 438 -2.57 7.65 14.80
CA GLU A 438 -1.39 7.19 15.53
C GLU A 438 -0.71 6.05 14.77
N ASN A 439 0.60 5.92 14.96
CA ASN A 439 1.37 4.78 14.46
C ASN A 439 1.24 4.57 12.93
N MET A 440 1.31 5.65 12.15
CA MET A 440 1.30 5.58 10.69
C MET A 440 2.71 5.42 10.13
N TYR A 441 2.89 4.44 9.26
CA TYR A 441 4.17 4.13 8.64
C TYR A 441 4.05 3.99 7.13
N LEU A 442 5.07 4.47 6.42
CA LEU A 442 5.30 4.15 5.03
C LEU A 442 6.54 3.25 4.95
N ILE A 443 6.33 2.03 4.47
CA ILE A 443 7.36 0.99 4.42
C ILE A 443 7.82 0.85 2.97
N GLU A 444 9.13 0.95 2.71
CA GLU A 444 9.74 0.87 1.38
C GLU A 444 10.71 -0.33 1.27
N PHE A 445 10.65 -1.05 0.14
CA PHE A 445 11.56 -2.14 -0.19
C PHE A 445 12.27 -1.95 -1.54
N GLU A 446 13.52 -2.43 -1.63
CA GLU A 446 14.32 -2.47 -2.87
C GLU A 446 13.73 -3.41 -3.93
N GLY A 447 13.19 -4.55 -3.50
CA GLY A 447 12.51 -5.52 -4.34
C GLY A 447 11.75 -6.53 -3.49
N ILE A 448 10.66 -7.09 -4.02
CA ILE A 448 9.99 -8.26 -3.41
C ILE A 448 10.54 -9.49 -4.17
N GLY A 449 11.85 -9.73 -4.03
CA GLY A 449 12.66 -10.62 -4.86
C GLY A 449 13.77 -11.37 -4.08
N ASN A 450 14.81 -11.84 -4.77
CA ASN A 450 15.89 -12.64 -4.15
C ASN A 450 16.63 -11.93 -2.99
N ASP A 451 16.58 -10.59 -2.97
CA ASP A 451 17.15 -9.70 -1.97
C ASP A 451 16.10 -8.71 -1.44
N GLN A 452 15.10 -9.20 -0.69
CA GLN A 452 14.07 -8.34 -0.07
C GLN A 452 14.66 -7.58 1.12
N LYS A 453 15.44 -6.54 0.84
CA LYS A 453 15.97 -5.66 1.87
C LYS A 453 14.97 -4.55 2.15
N LEU A 454 14.49 -4.51 3.40
CA LEU A 454 13.79 -3.35 3.94
C LEU A 454 14.70 -2.15 3.73
N LYS A 455 14.22 -1.19 2.95
CA LYS A 455 15.05 -0.08 2.51
C LYS A 455 14.87 1.14 3.40
N ASP A 456 13.63 1.43 3.78
CA ASP A 456 13.28 2.58 4.60
C ASP A 456 11.93 2.33 5.29
N VAL A 457 11.79 2.78 6.54
CA VAL A 457 10.51 2.84 7.26
C VAL A 457 10.35 4.27 7.73
N ARG A 458 9.37 4.98 7.16
CA ARG A 458 9.10 6.37 7.52
C ARG A 458 7.89 6.44 8.41
N TYR A 459 8.09 6.94 9.62
CA TYR A 459 6.99 7.36 10.48
C TYR A 459 6.31 8.61 9.89
N LEU A 460 5.02 8.54 9.66
CA LEU A 460 4.17 9.64 9.19
C LEU A 460 3.38 10.18 10.38
N GLY A 461 4.05 10.79 11.35
CA GLY A 461 3.37 11.42 12.49
C GLY A 461 2.84 12.81 12.14
N ILE A 462 1.59 13.10 12.49
CA ILE A 462 1.10 14.47 12.63
C ILE A 462 0.63 14.70 14.06
N THR A 463 0.79 15.92 14.55
CA THR A 463 0.27 16.29 15.87
C THR A 463 -1.26 16.39 15.81
N LYS A 464 -1.95 16.12 16.94
CA LYS A 464 -3.42 16.29 17.05
C LYS A 464 -3.88 17.68 16.58
N LEU A 465 -3.07 18.71 16.84
CA LEU A 465 -3.29 20.08 16.36
C LEU A 465 -3.33 20.18 14.84
N VAL A 466 -2.34 19.60 14.15
CA VAL A 466 -2.27 19.61 12.68
C VAL A 466 -3.44 18.81 12.08
N ALA A 467 -3.77 17.64 12.66
CA ALA A 467 -4.90 16.84 12.22
C ALA A 467 -6.23 17.62 12.27
N ASN A 468 -6.50 18.29 13.40
CA ASN A 468 -7.73 19.09 13.57
C ASN A 468 -7.83 20.25 12.58
N ILE A 469 -6.71 20.86 12.20
CA ILE A 469 -6.70 21.95 11.21
C ILE A 469 -6.93 21.41 9.77
N ILE A 470 -6.46 20.20 9.46
CA ILE A 470 -6.61 19.59 8.12
C ILE A 470 -8.03 19.06 7.88
N ILE A 471 -8.74 18.65 8.94
CA ILE A 471 -10.15 18.22 8.84
C ILE A 471 -11.03 19.36 8.30
N GLU A 472 -10.67 20.61 8.56
CA GLU A 472 -11.41 21.78 8.11
C GLU A 472 -11.28 22.03 6.60
N ASP A 473 -12.30 21.66 5.83
CA ASP A 473 -12.35 21.70 4.35
C ASP A 473 -11.84 23.03 3.79
N THR A 474 -12.35 24.15 4.29
CA THR A 474 -12.00 25.48 3.77
C THR A 474 -10.51 25.84 3.94
N ILE A 475 -9.90 25.40 5.04
CA ILE A 475 -8.48 25.65 5.34
C ILE A 475 -7.64 24.69 4.50
N ARG A 476 -7.99 23.40 4.51
CA ARG A 476 -7.33 22.36 3.74
C ARG A 476 -7.30 22.68 2.25
N ASP A 477 -8.42 23.05 1.66
CA ASP A 477 -8.53 23.40 0.24
C ASP A 477 -7.67 24.61 -0.11
N ALA A 478 -7.59 25.59 0.79
CA ALA A 478 -6.73 26.75 0.60
C ALA A 478 -5.23 26.36 0.67
N LEU A 479 -4.84 25.52 1.63
CA LEU A 479 -3.47 25.04 1.78
C LEU A 479 -3.07 24.04 0.69
N ASN A 480 -4.04 23.35 0.07
CA ASN A 480 -3.82 22.42 -1.03
C ASN A 480 -3.50 23.16 -2.36
N SER A 481 -2.51 24.04 -2.29
CA SER A 481 -2.08 24.91 -3.38
C SER A 481 -0.56 24.89 -3.49
N ASN A 482 -0.05 24.89 -4.72
CA ASN A 482 1.37 25.08 -5.01
C ASN A 482 1.67 26.57 -5.18
N ILE A 483 2.69 27.07 -4.49
CA ILE A 483 3.18 28.44 -4.66
C ILE A 483 4.61 28.44 -5.20
N GLN A 484 4.90 29.36 -6.11
CA GLN A 484 6.24 29.52 -6.66
C GLN A 484 7.12 30.31 -5.68
N ILE A 485 8.29 29.78 -5.32
CA ILE A 485 9.23 30.45 -4.39
C ILE A 485 10.55 30.87 -5.05
N ASN A 486 10.86 30.34 -6.25
CA ASN A 486 11.97 30.79 -7.07
C ASN A 486 11.61 30.82 -8.57
N SER A 487 12.20 31.75 -9.32
CA SER A 487 11.96 31.96 -10.76
C SER A 487 13.28 31.85 -11.55
N GLY A 488 13.28 31.18 -12.70
CA GLY A 488 14.46 31.06 -13.58
C GLY A 488 14.68 29.63 -14.09
N LYS A 489 15.94 29.29 -14.46
CA LYS A 489 16.32 27.93 -14.89
C LYS A 489 16.02 26.85 -13.82
N ASN A 490 16.07 27.23 -12.54
CA ASN A 490 15.70 26.39 -11.39
C ASN A 490 14.43 26.93 -10.72
N SER A 491 13.32 26.98 -11.47
CA SER A 491 12.03 27.36 -10.87
C SER A 491 11.64 26.37 -9.78
N GLU A 492 11.35 26.87 -8.59
CA GLU A 492 11.02 26.06 -7.42
C GLU A 492 9.58 26.33 -6.97
N TRP A 493 8.84 25.25 -6.72
CA TRP A 493 7.43 25.28 -6.31
C TRP A 493 7.28 24.51 -5.00
N VAL A 494 6.47 25.04 -4.09
CA VAL A 494 6.21 24.45 -2.78
C VAL A 494 4.72 24.19 -2.63
N TRP A 495 4.38 22.97 -2.21
CA TRP A 495 3.03 22.61 -1.80
C TRP A 495 2.81 23.02 -0.34
N LEU A 496 1.96 24.02 -0.11
CA LEU A 496 1.79 24.61 1.22
C LEU A 496 1.30 23.59 2.26
N LEU A 497 0.37 22.72 1.88
CA LEU A 497 -0.16 21.66 2.75
C LEU A 497 0.91 20.66 3.17
N GLU A 498 1.85 20.29 2.28
CA GLU A 498 2.94 19.38 2.63
C GLU A 498 3.89 19.98 3.66
N GLU A 499 4.28 21.24 3.50
CA GLU A 499 5.15 21.89 4.48
C GLU A 499 4.43 22.07 5.83
N PHE A 500 3.13 22.37 5.80
CA PHE A 500 2.30 22.41 7.01
C PHE A 500 2.24 21.06 7.73
N ILE A 501 1.98 19.97 7.00
CA ILE A 501 1.96 18.59 7.54
C ILE A 501 3.32 18.19 8.15
N LYS A 502 4.43 18.66 7.56
CA LYS A 502 5.79 18.48 8.09
C LYS A 502 6.08 19.31 9.35
N ASN A 503 5.09 19.94 9.97
CA ASN A 503 5.22 20.89 11.08
C ASN A 503 6.13 22.08 10.77
N LYS A 504 6.25 22.49 9.51
CA LYS A 504 7.01 23.68 9.12
C LYS A 504 6.10 24.89 8.95
N PRO A 505 6.54 26.09 9.37
CA PRO A 505 5.77 27.31 9.16
C PRO A 505 5.65 27.62 7.67
N THR A 506 4.47 28.06 7.25
CA THR A 506 4.19 28.47 5.86
C THR A 506 4.72 29.86 5.54
N PHE A 507 4.92 30.72 6.55
CA PHE A 507 5.36 32.11 6.43
C PHE A 507 6.61 32.30 5.55
N PRO A 508 7.73 31.55 5.72
CA PRO A 508 8.93 31.76 4.93
C PRO A 508 8.69 31.56 3.42
N TYR A 509 7.85 30.59 3.07
CA TYR A 509 7.50 30.29 1.67
C TYR A 509 6.59 31.37 1.08
N ILE A 510 5.61 31.84 1.85
CA ILE A 510 4.71 32.94 1.47
C ILE A 510 5.48 34.25 1.31
N LEU A 511 6.47 34.51 2.17
CA LEU A 511 7.35 35.67 2.06
C LEU A 511 8.20 35.62 0.78
N LYS A 512 8.82 34.48 0.47
CA LYS A 512 9.57 34.29 -0.79
C LYS A 512 8.67 34.51 -2.02
N HIS A 513 7.48 33.93 -2.01
CA HIS A 513 6.49 34.12 -3.08
C HIS A 513 6.09 35.61 -3.24
N SER A 514 5.84 36.30 -2.14
CA SER A 514 5.50 37.73 -2.15
C SER A 514 6.63 38.59 -2.73
N VAL A 515 7.89 38.26 -2.43
CA VAL A 515 9.07 38.90 -3.03
C VAL A 515 9.13 38.67 -4.56
N LEU A 516 8.75 37.49 -5.05
CA LEU A 516 8.68 37.25 -6.50
C LEU A 516 7.60 38.09 -7.16
N ARG A 517 6.43 38.24 -6.52
CA ARG A 517 5.33 39.08 -7.03
C ARG A 517 5.74 40.54 -7.15
N ILE A 518 6.40 41.10 -6.13
CA ILE A 518 6.92 42.49 -6.18
C ILE A 518 7.88 42.69 -7.34
N ASN A 519 8.73 41.71 -7.60
CA ASN A 519 9.71 41.80 -8.69
C ASN A 519 9.14 41.42 -10.06
N ASN A 520 7.82 41.20 -10.19
CA ASN A 520 7.15 40.73 -11.40
C ASN A 520 7.74 39.44 -11.99
N LYS A 521 8.28 38.56 -11.12
CA LYS A 521 8.95 37.31 -11.51
C LYS A 521 8.03 36.07 -11.47
N THR A 522 6.74 36.25 -11.16
CA THR A 522 5.74 35.18 -11.19
C THR A 522 4.42 35.69 -11.77
N LYS A 523 3.68 34.81 -12.46
CA LYS A 523 2.34 35.09 -12.99
C LYS A 523 1.21 34.72 -12.02
N GLN A 524 1.54 34.06 -10.91
CA GLN A 524 0.56 33.61 -9.93
C GLN A 524 0.04 34.80 -9.11
N LYS A 525 -1.30 34.96 -9.08
CA LYS A 525 -2.01 36.05 -8.38
C LYS A 525 -2.92 35.54 -7.25
N THR A 526 -2.82 34.26 -6.88
CA THR A 526 -3.69 33.64 -5.88
C THR A 526 -3.43 34.20 -4.49
N VAL A 527 -4.44 34.84 -3.88
CA VAL A 527 -4.33 35.46 -2.54
C VAL A 527 -4.82 34.52 -1.43
N LYS A 528 -5.93 33.79 -1.68
CA LYS A 528 -6.58 32.94 -0.67
C LYS A 528 -5.62 31.94 0.00
N PRO A 529 -4.80 31.16 -0.73
CA PRO A 529 -3.84 30.23 -0.12
C PRO A 529 -2.82 30.92 0.78
N LEU A 530 -2.35 32.11 0.38
CA LEU A 530 -1.34 32.86 1.12
C LEU A 530 -1.92 33.35 2.46
N LEU A 531 -3.12 33.92 2.45
CA LEU A 531 -3.74 34.43 3.67
C LEU A 531 -4.12 33.31 4.64
N TYR A 532 -4.63 32.18 4.13
CA TYR A 532 -4.90 31.02 4.99
C TYR A 532 -3.62 30.47 5.62
N GLY A 533 -2.52 30.32 4.85
CA GLY A 533 -1.23 29.91 5.42
C GLY A 533 -0.75 30.85 6.53
N LEU A 534 -0.82 32.17 6.32
CA LEU A 534 -0.45 33.16 7.35
C LEU A 534 -1.35 33.09 8.59
N SER A 535 -2.66 32.86 8.41
CA SER A 535 -3.61 32.74 9.52
C SER A 535 -3.35 31.48 10.36
N VAL A 536 -3.04 30.35 9.70
CA VAL A 536 -2.66 29.09 10.36
C VAL A 536 -1.39 29.28 11.18
N ASP A 537 -0.32 29.80 10.57
CA ASP A 537 0.94 30.09 11.26
C ASP A 537 0.74 31.06 12.44
N ALA A 538 -0.13 32.05 12.29
CA ALA A 538 -0.40 33.01 13.35
C ALA A 538 -1.08 32.33 14.54
N LYS A 539 -2.12 31.55 14.32
CA LYS A 539 -2.90 30.95 15.41
C LYS A 539 -2.19 29.82 16.13
N ILE A 540 -1.40 29.01 15.41
CA ILE A 540 -0.55 28.01 16.06
C ILE A 540 0.48 28.67 16.99
N LYS A 541 1.13 29.75 16.53
CA LYS A 541 2.14 30.46 17.34
C LYS A 541 1.56 31.13 18.59
N SER A 542 0.33 31.61 18.56
CA SER A 542 -0.29 32.23 19.75
C SER A 542 -0.51 31.22 20.88
N ILE A 543 -0.86 29.97 20.55
CA ILE A 543 -1.11 28.92 21.56
C ILE A 543 0.18 28.45 22.22
N THR A 544 1.26 28.34 21.45
CA THR A 544 2.57 27.90 21.99
C THR A 544 3.19 28.87 23.00
N LYS A 545 2.60 30.06 23.22
CA LYS A 545 3.09 31.09 24.15
C LYS A 545 2.47 30.99 25.55
N ASP A 546 1.30 30.36 25.70
CA ASP A 546 0.69 30.08 27.00
C ASP A 546 1.45 28.95 27.69
N LYS A 547 2.64 29.28 28.21
CA LYS A 547 3.47 28.41 29.06
C LYS A 547 2.88 28.26 30.47
N GLY A 548 1.57 28.09 30.58
CA GLY A 548 0.93 27.63 31.81
C GLY A 548 1.15 26.13 31.93
N ARG A 549 2.00 25.73 32.88
CA ARG A 549 2.21 24.37 33.42
C ARG A 549 1.74 23.21 32.53
N ILE A 550 2.73 22.51 31.96
CA ILE A 550 2.66 21.39 31.01
C ILE A 550 1.82 20.16 31.47
N PHE A 551 1.21 20.21 32.66
CA PHE A 551 0.35 19.14 33.19
C PHE A 551 -0.98 19.62 33.80
N GLU A 552 -1.29 20.93 33.82
CA GLU A 552 -2.50 21.42 34.51
C GLU A 552 -3.73 21.62 33.61
N GLN A 553 -3.58 21.67 32.27
CA GLN A 553 -4.69 22.02 31.34
C GLN A 553 -4.88 21.05 30.16
N TYR A 554 -4.22 19.88 30.14
CA TYR A 554 -3.96 19.14 28.90
C TYR A 554 -5.14 18.40 28.27
N PHE A 555 -6.23 18.17 29.00
CA PHE A 555 -7.44 17.58 28.41
C PHE A 555 -8.43 18.62 27.87
N SER A 556 -8.13 19.92 28.00
CA SER A 556 -9.01 21.04 27.63
C SER A 556 -8.35 22.08 26.71
N LEU A 557 -7.38 21.71 25.88
CA LEU A 557 -7.17 22.48 24.65
C LEU A 557 -8.42 22.24 23.80
N GLU A 558 -9.36 23.19 23.82
CA GLU A 558 -10.50 23.26 22.91
C GLU A 558 -9.98 23.45 21.47
N LEU A 559 -9.37 22.39 20.93
CA LEU A 559 -8.91 22.33 19.55
C LEU A 559 -10.11 22.42 18.58
N GLU A 560 -11.34 22.23 19.08
CA GLU A 560 -12.59 22.41 18.34
C GLU A 560 -12.75 23.84 17.80
N ASP A 561 -12.24 24.86 18.51
CA ASP A 561 -12.35 26.26 18.06
C ASP A 561 -11.18 26.70 17.14
N MET A 562 -10.16 25.86 16.93
CA MET A 562 -9.00 26.24 16.12
C MET A 562 -9.35 26.55 14.67
N GLY A 563 -10.21 25.73 14.07
CA GLY A 563 -10.71 25.97 12.72
C GLY A 563 -11.42 27.31 12.61
N PHE A 564 -12.27 27.63 13.59
CA PHE A 564 -12.99 28.89 13.65
C PHE A 564 -12.05 30.09 13.85
N GLN A 565 -11.11 30.02 14.80
CA GLN A 565 -10.13 31.09 15.05
C GLN A 565 -9.23 31.37 13.83
N ILE A 566 -8.85 30.32 13.08
CA ILE A 566 -8.12 30.46 11.82
C ILE A 566 -9.00 31.14 10.77
N LYS A 567 -10.26 30.70 10.61
CA LYS A 567 -11.21 31.31 9.66
C LYS A 567 -11.49 32.78 10.01
N GLU A 568 -11.63 33.13 11.28
CA GLU A 568 -11.77 34.51 11.73
C GLU A 568 -10.51 35.32 11.42
N SER A 569 -9.34 34.82 11.80
CA SER A 569 -8.06 35.47 11.48
C SER A 569 -7.91 35.72 9.97
N TYR A 570 -8.27 34.74 9.15
CA TYR A 570 -8.33 34.87 7.70
C TYR A 570 -9.30 35.98 7.26
N LYS A 571 -10.52 36.07 7.84
CA LYS A 571 -11.48 37.14 7.51
C LYS A 571 -10.88 38.52 7.78
N TRP A 572 -10.25 38.71 8.94
CA TRP A 572 -9.57 39.96 9.31
C TRP A 572 -8.43 40.30 8.34
N MET A 573 -7.56 39.32 8.05
CA MET A 573 -6.45 39.47 7.11
C MET A 573 -6.92 39.80 5.69
N ASN A 574 -7.97 39.12 5.21
CA ASN A 574 -8.54 39.32 3.88
C ASN A 574 -9.18 40.70 3.74
N LEU A 575 -9.89 41.16 4.78
CA LEU A 575 -10.48 42.50 4.79
C LEU A 575 -9.39 43.58 4.84
N ALA A 576 -8.35 43.41 5.66
CA ALA A 576 -7.20 44.32 5.69
C ALA A 576 -6.47 44.37 4.34
N SER A 577 -6.24 43.20 3.72
CA SER A 577 -5.64 43.08 2.38
C SER A 577 -6.46 43.84 1.31
N LYS A 578 -7.78 43.62 1.28
CA LYS A 578 -8.70 44.35 0.36
C LYS A 578 -8.75 45.85 0.62
N ASN A 579 -8.71 46.26 1.89
CA ASN A 579 -8.76 47.67 2.25
C ASN A 579 -7.45 48.37 1.89
N ALA A 580 -6.30 47.72 2.07
CA ALA A 580 -5.02 48.21 1.61
C ALA A 580 -4.99 48.37 0.08
N SER A 581 -5.53 47.39 -0.67
CA SER A 581 -5.61 47.49 -2.13
C SER A 581 -6.54 48.59 -2.64
N LYS A 582 -7.46 49.10 -1.82
CA LYS A 582 -8.33 50.24 -2.14
C LYS A 582 -7.70 51.58 -1.81
N VAL A 583 -7.05 51.68 -0.65
CA VAL A 583 -6.53 52.96 -0.12
C VAL A 583 -5.29 53.43 -0.90
N PHE A 584 -4.38 52.52 -1.24
CA PHE A 584 -3.13 52.89 -1.88
C PHE A 584 -3.25 52.80 -3.41
N SER A 585 -3.03 53.90 -4.14
CA SER A 585 -2.99 53.89 -5.62
C SER A 585 -1.77 53.13 -6.17
N SER A 586 -1.83 52.67 -7.44
CA SER A 586 -0.73 51.93 -8.09
C SER A 586 0.61 52.65 -7.99
N ASP A 587 0.63 53.96 -8.22
CA ASP A 587 1.87 54.75 -8.34
C ASP A 587 2.57 54.97 -6.99
N ASN A 588 1.84 54.88 -5.88
CA ASN A 588 2.40 55.00 -4.53
C ASN A 588 2.96 53.66 -4.03
N ARG A 589 2.40 52.51 -4.45
CA ARG A 589 2.79 51.17 -3.96
C ARG A 589 4.25 50.84 -4.25
N ASP A 590 4.72 51.12 -5.46
CA ASP A 590 6.06 50.74 -5.91
C ASP A 590 7.18 51.41 -5.10
N LYS A 591 6.91 52.58 -4.51
CA LYS A 591 7.91 53.34 -3.72
C LYS A 591 8.15 52.78 -2.32
N PHE A 592 7.12 52.25 -1.64
CA PHE A 592 7.24 51.86 -0.22
C PHE A 592 7.09 50.37 0.05
N VAL A 593 6.47 49.58 -0.84
CA VAL A 593 6.32 48.12 -0.68
C VAL A 593 7.66 47.37 -0.53
N PRO A 594 8.73 47.68 -1.31
CA PRO A 594 10.04 47.06 -1.12
C PRO A 594 10.65 47.37 0.26
N ARG A 595 10.42 48.58 0.78
CA ARG A 595 10.89 48.99 2.11
C ARG A 595 10.16 48.22 3.21
N LEU A 596 8.84 48.07 3.10
CA LEU A 596 8.04 47.28 4.02
C LEU A 596 8.47 45.81 4.07
N ILE A 597 8.71 45.16 2.91
CA ILE A 597 9.27 43.79 2.89
C ILE A 597 10.60 43.71 3.62
N THR A 598 11.47 44.70 3.42
CA THR A 598 12.79 44.73 4.07
C THR A 598 12.63 44.83 5.59
N THR A 599 11.68 45.61 6.08
CA THR A 599 11.40 45.70 7.53
C THR A 599 10.85 44.39 8.10
N ILE A 600 9.98 43.67 7.37
CA ILE A 600 9.50 42.34 7.79
C ILE A 600 10.65 41.35 7.87
N LYS A 601 11.53 41.31 6.85
CA LYS A 601 12.73 40.43 6.83
C LYS A 601 13.68 40.71 7.99
N LYS A 602 13.87 41.99 8.34
CA LYS A 602 14.71 42.43 9.47
C LYS A 602 14.02 42.33 10.83
N GLN A 603 12.77 41.87 10.88
CA GLN A 603 11.94 41.82 12.09
C GLN A 603 11.80 43.17 12.82
N ASN A 604 11.88 44.29 12.09
CA ASN A 604 11.81 45.62 12.68
C ASN A 604 10.36 46.14 12.66
N LYS A 605 9.60 45.81 13.71
CA LYS A 605 8.19 46.19 13.88
C LYS A 605 7.97 47.71 13.83
N HIS A 606 8.80 48.47 14.56
CA HIS A 606 8.67 49.93 14.64
C HIS A 606 8.90 50.61 13.28
N ALA A 607 9.92 50.17 12.53
CA ALA A 607 10.16 50.69 11.19
C ALA A 607 9.01 50.35 10.23
N PHE A 608 8.46 49.13 10.29
CA PHE A 608 7.29 48.75 9.51
C PHE A 608 6.10 49.68 9.81
N MET A 609 5.80 49.88 11.09
CA MET A 609 4.70 50.72 11.56
C MET A 609 4.86 52.18 11.12
N ASN A 610 6.06 52.74 11.27
CA ASN A 610 6.32 54.14 10.88
C ASN A 610 6.12 54.37 9.38
N ILE A 611 6.56 53.43 8.53
CA ILE A 611 6.39 53.53 7.08
C ILE A 611 4.90 53.46 6.72
N ILE A 612 4.16 52.50 7.27
CA ILE A 612 2.77 52.29 6.87
C ILE A 612 1.81 53.35 7.42
N LEU A 613 2.03 53.82 8.65
CA LEU A 613 1.22 54.91 9.23
C LEU A 613 1.45 56.22 8.48
N LYS A 614 2.69 56.53 8.09
CA LYS A 614 2.99 57.70 7.26
C LYS A 614 2.25 57.64 5.92
N ALA A 615 2.28 56.49 5.26
CA ALA A 615 1.55 56.27 4.01
C ALA A 615 0.03 56.39 4.20
N LEU A 616 -0.53 55.90 5.31
CA LEU A 616 -1.96 56.05 5.62
C LEU A 616 -2.38 57.50 5.89
N LEU A 617 -1.51 58.31 6.51
CA LEU A 617 -1.77 59.74 6.75
C LEU A 617 -1.86 60.53 5.43
N GLU A 618 -1.02 60.19 4.46
CA GLU A 618 -1.01 60.80 3.13
C GLU A 618 -2.31 60.49 2.35
N GLU A 619 -2.90 59.31 2.58
CA GLU A 619 -4.12 58.85 1.89
C GLU A 619 -5.43 59.07 2.68
N ARG A 620 -5.35 59.58 3.92
CA ARG A 620 -6.49 59.75 4.85
C ARG A 620 -7.66 60.56 4.27
N LYS A 621 -7.38 61.44 3.31
CA LYS A 621 -8.38 62.30 2.67
C LYS A 621 -9.28 61.57 1.66
N LYS A 622 -8.89 60.39 1.15
CA LYS A 622 -9.62 59.68 0.09
C LYS A 622 -10.71 58.75 0.60
N ASP A 623 -10.45 58.01 1.69
CA ASP A 623 -11.44 57.10 2.29
C ASP A 623 -11.25 56.97 3.82
N PRO A 624 -11.88 57.86 4.60
CA PRO A 624 -11.68 57.93 6.05
C PRO A 624 -12.11 56.65 6.80
N ARG A 625 -13.14 55.95 6.31
CA ARG A 625 -13.67 54.75 6.97
C ARG A 625 -12.74 53.57 6.79
N THR A 626 -12.23 53.38 5.57
CA THR A 626 -11.28 52.31 5.26
C THR A 626 -9.92 52.52 5.94
N VAL A 627 -9.46 53.78 6.05
CA VAL A 627 -8.23 54.11 6.79
C VAL A 627 -8.39 53.88 8.29
N LYS A 628 -9.55 54.21 8.88
CA LYS A 628 -9.84 53.90 10.30
C LYS A 628 -9.74 52.39 10.56
N TYR A 629 -10.38 51.57 9.72
CA TYR A 629 -10.32 50.12 9.85
C TYR A 629 -8.88 49.58 9.76
N LEU A 630 -8.08 50.08 8.81
CA LEU A 630 -6.67 49.67 8.68
C LEU A 630 -5.86 50.06 9.92
N ASN A 631 -6.09 51.25 10.49
CA ASN A 631 -5.45 51.65 11.76
C ASN A 631 -5.84 50.71 12.91
N ASP A 632 -7.12 50.37 13.05
CA ASP A 632 -7.60 49.44 14.08
C ASP A 632 -6.96 48.05 13.90
N TYR A 633 -6.86 47.56 12.66
CA TYR A 633 -6.18 46.30 12.35
C TYR A 633 -4.69 46.35 12.71
N LEU A 634 -3.98 47.42 12.33
CA LEU A 634 -2.56 47.63 12.64
C LEU A 634 -2.33 47.66 14.16
N PHE A 635 -3.19 48.37 14.90
CA PHE A 635 -3.09 48.48 16.34
C PHE A 635 -3.29 47.11 17.02
N ASN A 636 -4.40 46.43 16.71
CA ASN A 636 -4.78 45.18 17.37
C ASN A 636 -3.88 43.99 16.98
N ASN A 637 -3.46 43.90 15.72
CA ASN A 637 -2.79 42.70 15.20
C ASN A 637 -1.28 42.87 14.96
N ILE A 638 -0.76 44.09 14.94
CA ILE A 638 0.68 44.35 14.75
C ILE A 638 1.29 45.00 15.99
N ILE A 639 0.76 46.13 16.46
CA ILE A 639 1.37 46.85 17.60
C ILE A 639 1.28 46.01 18.87
N GLN A 640 0.06 45.58 19.25
CA GLN A 640 -0.19 44.80 20.46
C GLN A 640 0.33 43.35 20.39
N ASN A 641 0.73 42.90 19.19
CA ASN A 641 1.20 41.55 18.96
C ASN A 641 2.74 41.50 18.92
N GLU A 642 3.37 40.87 19.91
CA GLU A 642 4.84 40.72 19.92
C GLU A 642 5.34 39.47 19.19
N THR A 643 4.48 38.46 18.98
CA THR A 643 4.92 37.11 18.59
C THR A 643 4.71 36.76 17.12
N ASN A 644 3.65 37.27 16.52
CA ASN A 644 3.15 36.82 15.22
C ASN A 644 2.69 38.00 14.34
N TRP A 645 3.09 39.21 14.69
CA TRP A 645 2.80 40.43 13.93
C TRP A 645 3.24 40.37 12.46
N GLN A 646 4.33 39.65 12.14
CA GLN A 646 4.83 39.51 10.78
C GLN A 646 3.82 38.83 9.85
N ASN A 647 3.02 37.89 10.36
CA ASN A 647 1.97 37.22 9.58
C ASN A 647 0.87 38.23 9.20
N TYR A 648 0.42 39.02 10.16
CA TYR A 648 -0.59 40.05 9.95
C TYR A 648 -0.08 41.22 9.10
N ALA A 649 1.20 41.58 9.22
CA ALA A 649 1.88 42.57 8.39
C ALA A 649 1.98 42.11 6.92
N LEU A 650 2.36 40.85 6.70
CA LEU A 650 2.48 40.29 5.35
C LEU A 650 1.12 40.16 4.66
N ALA A 651 0.03 39.95 5.40
CA ALA A 651 -1.33 39.98 4.84
C ALA A 651 -1.70 41.33 4.22
N ILE A 652 -1.31 42.45 4.86
CA ILE A 652 -1.50 43.79 4.28
C ILE A 652 -0.70 43.91 2.99
N LEU A 653 0.57 43.49 3.01
CA LEU A 653 1.43 43.55 1.83
C LEU A 653 0.85 42.74 0.66
N ILE A 654 0.33 41.54 0.90
CA ILE A 654 -0.30 40.73 -0.15
C ILE A 654 -1.44 41.48 -0.86
N GLY A 655 -2.15 42.39 -0.18
CA GLY A 655 -3.15 43.25 -0.79
C GLY A 655 -2.59 44.37 -1.67
N LEU A 656 -1.34 44.77 -1.42
CA LEU A 656 -0.64 45.77 -2.23
C LEU A 656 -0.03 45.17 -3.51
N LEU A 657 0.09 43.85 -3.60
CA LEU A 657 0.63 43.09 -4.74
C LEU A 657 -0.47 42.60 -5.69
#